data_AF-A0AB36YE79-F1
#
_entry.id   AF-A0AB36YE79-F1
#
_cell.length_a   1.000
_cell.length_b   1.000
_cell.length_c   1.000
_cell.angle_alpha   90.00
_cell.angle_beta   90.00
_cell.angle_gamma   90.00
#
_symmetry.space_group_name_H-M   'P 1'
#
loop_
_entity.id
_entity.type
_entity.pdbx_description
1 polymer ?
#
loop_
_entity_poly.entity_id
_entity_poly.type
_entity_poly.pdbx_seq_one_letter_code
_entity_poly.pdbx_strand_id
1 'polypeptide(L)'
;MVEVPANSSLALYRQLWSQPALQAWLTSKGLETGTLRLHKDFIQGYVVRDGVRTPVRFSTSDASGWWQVSAPLRALREVLDPRDRGLTHLADGEQWVPRHLVLQAFGIELPMGIEQANQLERQLRTQGLSMPPARARSMAADLAQVQLTLGELEERPRLADQLERLITDLPDTTPWDGALPADGSPTLRQIVEQKGLGTPHTVGEVRNVIQWLRTTLPPAPPLGNYAGFMDWTWAPGQLSVSDKATLAALANAQLGGASAEGFDYLKGHGLEALQADPAGHLHRLLDSPEALDLGERWARSVNWYGTFDIGTTVPKAVCQQMVIAAIKLHADPQAPGKPGQVAGYDLYQPANMGRTFTAIRRDLENHLIHQKGLDSKLAVLAAHIGLAQAAPEFLVRDVPDAIHMGTPAWMELRLGCGMVDNLAPGTSRAMDEEQISAITVLGPTSEAQATLMRLLGLRIITDWAVLNGVIPRAPDGEYSAHMIQAASAAFQGQREDVSRAFTQCASGLPTRRSVAIAELLKVFPGVAASRLEGMTVQLADAGARRNMRVSEPRTRSLVETYMTGDLTPGKWVLTSDLPQAPARAASSPYQPRSEVIAPVEKRNELDARIRRLPALDGLLKKAVDEHRSALKSAYATQLKLRIAELPLADRKLLELGNVELFTLRGETGEIQAKETDAHRDAAKYRQGTLIRAEHGTTVSYYEVFAKGPIVKRTDLPSQLVLGGVVERKRVPAPWGVTSVPIVRGTALAIDVDAYAKGSDPRSTREPSKVIVEKLGATLPGVPRPEGFAPDDFVPDSYSSSKTADIVTRITQGNFYESQETMLARAKGVLPLEQHREAVARDHGILLGLVPFVGAYQEFAAGNIGSGLFSLALDVGGVALSAAGRARSLIRAGRALAQAPVAGVIRRLAPTLSPLVPKTAWVKPVASFSDKAFDFVREGVLFTSAALNPFDGYPQMVSAATKGLVKLPALVAGGATRLGKSVPHLITAEEKMRCYLMAAAGQAAPSRPPAAGVAGTSQGIDVHATGNNGRWYAIDPRSGRPFGTPLSGFQQVR
;
A
#
# COMPACT_ATOMS: atom_id res chain seq x y z
N MET A 1 -41.06 -27.67 17.75
CA MET A 1 -40.88 -26.27 18.20
C MET A 1 -41.50 -26.14 19.59
N VAL A 2 -41.24 -25.05 20.30
CA VAL A 2 -41.84 -24.71 21.59
C VAL A 2 -42.24 -23.24 21.52
N GLU A 3 -43.46 -22.93 21.95
CA GLU A 3 -43.95 -21.55 22.07
C GLU A 3 -43.32 -20.87 23.30
N VAL A 4 -42.82 -19.65 23.13
CA VAL A 4 -42.13 -18.90 24.19
C VAL A 4 -42.85 -17.57 24.43
N PRO A 5 -43.00 -17.12 25.69
CA PRO A 5 -43.67 -15.86 26.00
C PRO A 5 -43.08 -14.65 25.26
N ALA A 6 -43.94 -13.70 24.91
CA ALA A 6 -43.56 -12.49 24.19
C ALA A 6 -42.49 -11.64 24.91
N ASN A 7 -42.46 -11.66 26.25
CA ASN A 7 -41.51 -10.90 27.07
C ASN A 7 -40.21 -11.67 27.43
N SER A 8 -39.89 -12.73 26.69
CA SER A 8 -38.64 -13.49 26.88
C SER A 8 -37.40 -12.76 26.35
N SER A 9 -36.20 -13.28 26.65
CA SER A 9 -34.92 -12.79 26.10
C SER A 9 -34.86 -12.81 24.55
N LEU A 10 -35.81 -13.50 23.89
CA LEU A 10 -35.97 -13.52 22.43
C LEU A 10 -36.65 -12.26 21.87
N ALA A 11 -37.21 -11.37 22.72
CA ALA A 11 -37.74 -10.09 22.27
C ALA A 11 -36.67 -9.22 21.61
N LEU A 12 -35.49 -9.13 22.24
CA LEU A 12 -34.33 -8.44 21.67
C LEU A 12 -33.87 -9.09 20.36
N TYR A 13 -33.84 -10.43 20.29
CA TYR A 13 -33.45 -11.15 19.07
C TYR A 13 -34.38 -10.86 17.88
N ARG A 14 -35.70 -10.78 18.13
CA ARG A 14 -36.70 -10.40 17.11
C ARG A 14 -36.48 -8.95 16.63
N GLN A 15 -36.29 -8.02 17.56
CA GLN A 15 -36.01 -6.62 17.23
C GLN A 15 -34.74 -6.45 16.39
N LEU A 16 -33.69 -7.25 16.65
CA LEU A 16 -32.45 -7.16 15.89
C LEU A 16 -32.63 -7.62 14.44
N TRP A 17 -33.53 -8.57 14.17
CA TRP A 17 -33.86 -8.96 12.79
C TRP A 17 -34.52 -7.84 12.00
N SER A 18 -35.30 -6.95 12.63
CA SER A 18 -35.97 -5.84 11.95
C SER A 18 -35.08 -4.61 11.71
N GLN A 19 -33.78 -4.66 12.04
CA GLN A 19 -32.86 -3.55 11.79
C GLN A 19 -32.75 -3.21 10.29
N PRO A 20 -32.85 -1.92 9.88
CA PRO A 20 -32.84 -1.52 8.48
C PRO A 20 -31.61 -1.97 7.68
N ALA A 21 -30.41 -1.88 8.28
CA ALA A 21 -29.16 -2.26 7.62
C ALA A 21 -29.11 -3.77 7.30
N LEU A 22 -29.55 -4.60 8.25
CA LEU A 22 -29.64 -6.05 8.07
C LEU A 22 -30.68 -6.42 7.01
N GLN A 23 -31.86 -5.82 7.06
CA GLN A 23 -32.93 -6.06 6.08
C GLN A 23 -32.52 -5.66 4.65
N ALA A 24 -31.84 -4.51 4.51
CA ALA A 24 -31.28 -4.09 3.23
C ALA A 24 -30.23 -5.09 2.71
N TRP A 25 -29.36 -5.62 3.58
CA TRP A 25 -28.38 -6.62 3.20
C TRP A 25 -29.03 -7.95 2.78
N LEU A 26 -29.98 -8.48 3.56
CA LEU A 26 -30.72 -9.71 3.23
C LEU A 26 -31.39 -9.60 1.85
N THR A 27 -32.02 -8.45 1.60
CA THR A 27 -32.65 -8.13 0.30
C THR A 27 -31.63 -8.09 -0.82
N SER A 28 -30.48 -7.43 -0.60
CA SER A 28 -29.41 -7.34 -1.61
C SER A 28 -28.81 -8.69 -2.00
N LYS A 29 -28.85 -9.68 -1.11
CA LYS A 29 -28.37 -11.04 -1.37
C LYS A 29 -29.46 -11.98 -1.92
N GLY A 30 -30.72 -11.54 -1.95
CA GLY A 30 -31.85 -12.36 -2.41
C GLY A 30 -32.16 -13.55 -1.51
N LEU A 31 -31.89 -13.43 -0.20
CA LEU A 31 -32.02 -14.52 0.76
C LEU A 31 -33.49 -14.79 1.13
N GLU A 32 -33.89 -16.06 1.11
CA GLU A 32 -35.18 -16.52 1.63
C GLU A 32 -35.16 -16.48 3.17
N THR A 33 -35.75 -15.45 3.78
CA THR A 33 -35.68 -15.19 5.23
C THR A 33 -36.14 -16.36 6.09
N GLY A 34 -37.20 -17.07 5.69
CA GLY A 34 -37.72 -18.25 6.39
C GLY A 34 -36.79 -19.47 6.42
N THR A 35 -35.70 -19.46 5.63
CA THR A 35 -34.72 -20.55 5.57
C THR A 35 -33.44 -20.26 6.35
N LEU A 36 -33.32 -19.04 6.88
CA LEU A 36 -32.08 -18.57 7.47
C LEU A 36 -31.78 -19.27 8.79
N ARG A 37 -30.55 -19.77 8.89
CA ARG A 37 -29.98 -20.29 10.12
C ARG A 37 -28.70 -19.53 10.43
N LEU A 38 -28.74 -18.79 11.54
CA LEU A 38 -27.64 -18.02 12.09
C LEU A 38 -26.78 -18.94 12.97
N HIS A 39 -25.51 -19.08 12.62
CA HIS A 39 -24.48 -19.70 13.43
C HIS A 39 -23.52 -18.64 13.98
N LYS A 40 -22.56 -19.07 14.79
CA LYS A 40 -21.55 -18.19 15.40
C LYS A 40 -20.84 -17.30 14.38
N ASP A 41 -20.31 -17.94 13.33
CA ASP A 41 -19.39 -17.30 12.39
C ASP A 41 -19.97 -17.15 10.99
N PHE A 42 -21.20 -17.64 10.75
CA PHE A 42 -21.81 -17.57 9.43
C PHE A 42 -23.33 -17.60 9.52
N ILE A 43 -23.96 -17.17 8.43
CA ILE A 43 -25.37 -17.40 8.15
C ILE A 43 -25.50 -18.29 6.93
N GLN A 44 -26.46 -19.21 6.96
CA GLN A 44 -26.78 -20.06 5.82
C GLN A 44 -28.28 -20.05 5.52
N GLY A 45 -28.63 -20.27 4.26
CA GLY A 45 -30.01 -20.30 3.78
C GLY A 45 -30.06 -20.58 2.28
N TYR A 46 -31.17 -20.25 1.65
CA TYR A 46 -31.38 -20.42 0.21
C TYR A 46 -31.56 -19.08 -0.50
N VAL A 47 -31.10 -19.03 -1.75
CA VAL A 47 -31.39 -17.95 -2.70
C VAL A 47 -32.00 -18.57 -3.97
N VAL A 48 -32.91 -17.85 -4.62
CA VAL A 48 -33.41 -18.21 -5.94
C VAL A 48 -32.68 -17.36 -6.97
N ARG A 49 -31.88 -17.99 -7.83
CA ARG A 49 -31.20 -17.35 -8.97
C ARG A 49 -31.67 -18.04 -10.24
N ASP A 50 -32.23 -17.26 -11.18
CA ASP A 50 -32.73 -17.77 -12.47
C ASP A 50 -33.70 -18.96 -12.33
N GLY A 51 -34.54 -18.95 -11.28
CA GLY A 51 -35.49 -20.02 -10.97
C GLY A 51 -34.89 -21.25 -10.27
N VAL A 52 -33.56 -21.29 -10.05
CA VAL A 52 -32.88 -22.38 -9.33
C VAL A 52 -32.64 -21.99 -7.87
N ARG A 53 -33.17 -22.79 -6.96
CA ARG A 53 -32.98 -22.63 -5.52
C ARG A 53 -31.63 -23.20 -5.09
N THR A 54 -30.70 -22.34 -4.71
CA THR A 54 -29.31 -22.70 -4.40
C THR A 54 -29.01 -22.44 -2.93
N PRO A 55 -28.40 -23.40 -2.19
CA PRO A 55 -27.94 -23.14 -0.84
C PRO A 55 -26.76 -22.17 -0.87
N VAL A 56 -26.76 -21.19 0.04
CA VAL A 56 -25.68 -20.22 0.20
C VAL A 56 -25.28 -20.10 1.66
N ARG A 57 -24.01 -19.74 1.87
CA ARG A 57 -23.42 -19.47 3.18
C ARG A 57 -22.59 -18.19 3.08
N PHE A 58 -22.76 -17.30 4.04
CA PHE A 58 -21.99 -16.07 4.19
C PHE A 58 -21.29 -16.08 5.54
N SER A 59 -19.98 -15.92 5.54
CA SER A 59 -19.10 -15.97 6.71
C SER A 59 -18.78 -14.58 7.23
N THR A 60 -18.42 -14.47 8.51
CA THR A 60 -17.86 -13.23 9.06
C THR A 60 -16.47 -12.92 8.51
N SER A 61 -15.82 -13.91 7.91
CA SER A 61 -14.47 -13.80 7.34
C SER A 61 -14.45 -13.58 5.84
N ASP A 62 -15.60 -13.45 5.16
CA ASP A 62 -15.67 -13.24 3.71
C ASP A 62 -15.98 -11.77 3.34
N ALA A 63 -15.93 -11.46 2.04
CA ALA A 63 -16.23 -10.13 1.51
C ALA A 63 -17.75 -9.87 1.31
N SER A 64 -18.63 -10.67 1.91
CA SER A 64 -20.09 -10.57 1.66
C SER A 64 -20.76 -9.35 2.30
N GLY A 65 -20.10 -8.72 3.27
CA GLY A 65 -20.67 -7.66 4.11
C GLY A 65 -21.43 -8.20 5.35
N TRP A 66 -21.43 -9.52 5.56
CA TRP A 66 -22.17 -10.15 6.65
C TRP A 66 -21.66 -9.72 8.04
N TRP A 67 -20.34 -9.62 8.24
CA TRP A 67 -19.79 -9.32 9.55
C TRP A 67 -20.19 -7.94 10.09
N GLN A 68 -20.36 -6.96 9.19
CA GLN A 68 -20.78 -5.59 9.50
C GLN A 68 -22.23 -5.56 9.97
N VAL A 69 -23.14 -6.17 9.20
CA VAL A 69 -24.59 -6.11 9.50
C VAL A 69 -25.02 -7.08 10.61
N SER A 70 -24.20 -8.09 10.91
CA SER A 70 -24.49 -9.10 11.91
C SER A 70 -23.95 -8.77 13.31
N ALA A 71 -23.16 -7.72 13.48
CA ALA A 71 -22.52 -7.40 14.77
C ALA A 71 -23.52 -7.40 15.96
N PRO A 72 -24.70 -6.74 15.87
CA PRO A 72 -25.72 -6.82 16.92
C PRO A 72 -26.25 -8.24 17.18
N LEU A 73 -26.54 -8.99 16.11
CA LEU A 73 -27.06 -10.36 16.19
C LEU A 73 -26.03 -11.32 16.80
N ARG A 74 -24.76 -11.17 16.46
CA ARG A 74 -23.66 -12.00 16.95
C ARG A 74 -23.45 -11.82 18.45
N ALA A 75 -23.51 -10.58 18.96
CA ALA A 75 -23.41 -10.30 20.39
C ALA A 75 -24.47 -11.09 21.18
N LEU A 76 -25.72 -11.08 20.72
CA LEU A 76 -26.81 -11.79 21.39
C LEU A 76 -26.78 -13.30 21.18
N ARG A 77 -26.31 -13.76 20.02
CA ARG A 77 -26.26 -15.20 19.69
C ARG A 77 -25.41 -15.99 20.68
N GLU A 78 -24.30 -15.44 21.18
CA GLU A 78 -23.46 -16.13 22.18
C GLU A 78 -24.24 -16.48 23.45
N VAL A 79 -25.24 -15.67 23.83
CA VAL A 79 -26.09 -15.91 24.99
C VAL A 79 -27.20 -16.91 24.69
N LEU A 80 -27.83 -16.79 23.52
CA LEU A 80 -29.00 -17.61 23.15
C LEU A 80 -28.63 -19.01 22.66
N ASP A 81 -27.52 -19.14 21.94
CA ASP A 81 -27.03 -20.41 21.41
C ASP A 81 -25.52 -20.64 21.65
N PRO A 82 -25.05 -20.70 22.91
CA PRO A 82 -23.64 -20.96 23.22
C PRO A 82 -23.06 -22.26 22.61
N ARG A 83 -23.89 -23.24 22.21
CA ARG A 83 -23.45 -24.52 21.62
C ARG A 83 -23.44 -24.56 20.08
N ASP A 84 -23.75 -23.45 19.40
CA ASP A 84 -23.75 -23.35 17.94
C ASP A 84 -24.62 -24.35 17.17
N ARG A 85 -25.78 -24.66 17.73
CA ARG A 85 -26.77 -25.51 17.06
C ARG A 85 -27.55 -24.75 15.97
N GLY A 86 -27.38 -23.44 15.88
CA GLY A 86 -27.99 -22.54 14.92
C GLY A 86 -29.31 -21.96 15.43
N LEU A 87 -29.47 -20.65 15.24
CA LEU A 87 -30.67 -19.87 15.52
C LEU A 87 -31.47 -19.65 14.24
N THR A 88 -32.77 -19.93 14.28
CA THR A 88 -33.67 -19.67 13.15
C THR A 88 -34.06 -18.19 13.10
N HIS A 89 -34.24 -17.63 11.91
CA HIS A 89 -34.87 -16.32 11.75
C HIS A 89 -36.24 -16.30 12.44
N LEU A 90 -36.50 -15.25 13.23
CA LEU A 90 -37.79 -15.02 13.89
C LEU A 90 -38.38 -13.71 13.38
N ALA A 91 -39.52 -13.80 12.70
CA ALA A 91 -40.28 -12.62 12.28
C ALA A 91 -40.97 -11.94 13.47
N ASP A 92 -41.39 -10.68 13.29
CA ASP A 92 -42.19 -9.98 14.29
C ASP A 92 -43.50 -10.73 14.57
N GLY A 93 -43.78 -10.97 15.86
CA GLY A 93 -44.94 -11.73 16.32
C GLY A 93 -44.76 -13.26 16.39
N GLU A 94 -43.68 -13.82 15.82
CA GLU A 94 -43.39 -15.27 15.89
C GLU A 94 -42.97 -15.68 17.32
N GLN A 95 -43.62 -16.70 17.88
CA GLN A 95 -43.37 -17.18 19.25
C GLN A 95 -42.78 -18.59 19.32
N TRP A 96 -42.65 -19.28 18.19
CA TRP A 96 -42.17 -20.66 18.14
C TRP A 96 -40.67 -20.73 17.92
N VAL A 97 -39.96 -21.46 18.78
CA VAL A 97 -38.52 -21.71 18.64
C VAL A 97 -38.16 -23.20 18.66
N PRO A 98 -36.98 -23.59 18.16
CA PRO A 98 -36.49 -24.96 18.27
C PRO A 98 -36.38 -25.42 19.74
N ARG A 99 -36.73 -26.70 19.99
CA ARG A 99 -36.67 -27.33 21.32
C ARG A 99 -35.30 -27.20 21.97
N HIS A 100 -34.22 -27.25 21.17
CA HIS A 100 -32.87 -27.20 21.71
C HIS A 100 -32.52 -25.87 22.34
N LEU A 101 -33.07 -24.75 21.86
CA LEU A 101 -32.83 -23.44 22.46
C LEU A 101 -33.44 -23.34 23.85
N VAL A 102 -34.65 -23.88 24.04
CA VAL A 102 -35.29 -23.91 25.35
C VAL A 102 -34.49 -24.80 26.30
N LEU A 103 -34.18 -26.05 25.93
CA LEU A 103 -33.41 -26.95 26.81
C LEU A 103 -32.05 -26.34 27.18
N GLN A 104 -31.37 -25.72 26.22
CA GLN A 104 -30.09 -25.05 26.44
C GLN A 104 -30.22 -23.84 27.35
N ALA A 105 -31.25 -23.00 27.22
CA ALA A 105 -31.46 -21.87 28.14
C ALA A 105 -31.60 -22.34 29.60
N PHE A 106 -32.26 -23.48 29.82
CA PHE A 106 -32.48 -24.07 31.16
C PHE A 106 -31.32 -24.97 31.64
N GLY A 107 -30.32 -25.23 30.81
CA GLY A 107 -29.16 -26.05 31.18
C GLY A 107 -29.42 -27.54 31.15
N ILE A 108 -30.47 -27.95 30.44
CA ILE A 108 -30.86 -29.33 30.26
C ILE A 108 -30.13 -29.87 29.03
N GLU A 109 -29.51 -31.04 29.16
CA GLU A 109 -28.85 -31.69 28.04
C GLU A 109 -29.85 -32.20 27.01
N LEU A 110 -29.47 -32.17 25.73
CA LEU A 110 -30.35 -32.73 24.72
C LEU A 110 -30.33 -34.25 24.83
N PRO A 111 -31.51 -34.90 24.82
CA PRO A 111 -31.55 -36.35 24.81
C PRO A 111 -30.94 -36.87 23.49
N MET A 112 -29.97 -37.77 23.61
CA MET A 112 -29.25 -38.39 22.49
C MET A 112 -29.92 -39.69 22.00
N GLY A 113 -31.05 -40.07 22.60
CA GLY A 113 -31.82 -41.26 22.25
C GLY A 113 -33.22 -41.25 22.85
N ILE A 114 -34.05 -42.19 22.41
CA ILE A 114 -35.47 -42.28 22.81
C ILE A 114 -35.62 -42.48 24.33
N GLU A 115 -34.77 -43.30 24.96
CA GLU A 115 -34.83 -43.53 26.41
C GLU A 115 -34.54 -42.27 27.22
N GLN A 116 -33.48 -41.54 26.87
CA GLN A 116 -33.15 -40.26 27.51
C GLN A 116 -34.25 -39.22 27.27
N ALA A 117 -34.86 -39.21 26.08
CA ALA A 117 -35.98 -38.32 25.79
C ALA A 117 -37.20 -38.65 26.66
N ASN A 118 -37.55 -39.92 26.81
CA ASN A 118 -38.65 -40.39 27.66
C ASN A 118 -38.38 -40.13 29.16
N GLN A 119 -37.12 -40.24 29.58
CA GLN A 119 -36.70 -39.90 30.93
C GLN A 119 -36.84 -38.39 31.19
N LEU A 120 -36.35 -37.56 30.26
CA LEU A 120 -36.48 -36.12 30.33
C LEU A 120 -37.95 -35.67 30.31
N GLU A 121 -38.78 -36.29 29.48
CA GLU A 121 -40.23 -36.00 29.45
C GLU A 121 -40.89 -36.28 30.81
N ARG A 122 -40.63 -37.46 31.41
CA ARG A 122 -41.14 -37.80 32.74
C ARG A 122 -40.65 -36.82 33.81
N GLN A 123 -39.39 -36.41 33.75
CA GLN A 123 -38.82 -35.41 34.65
C GLN A 123 -39.53 -34.07 34.50
N LEU A 124 -39.70 -33.56 33.27
CA LEU A 124 -40.36 -32.28 33.02
C LEU A 124 -41.84 -32.29 33.44
N ARG A 125 -42.54 -33.42 33.29
CA ARG A 125 -43.94 -33.57 33.75
C ARG A 125 -44.08 -33.53 35.27
N THR A 126 -43.08 -33.98 36.01
CA THR A 126 -43.12 -34.09 37.48
C THR A 126 -42.54 -32.86 38.17
N GLN A 127 -41.43 -32.33 37.66
CA GLN A 127 -40.67 -31.23 38.28
C GLN A 127 -40.95 -29.87 37.62
N GLY A 128 -41.57 -29.85 36.44
CA GLY A 128 -41.71 -28.64 35.63
C GLY A 128 -40.38 -28.19 35.02
N LEU A 129 -40.45 -27.11 34.23
CA LEU A 129 -39.27 -26.46 33.65
C LEU A 129 -38.81 -25.33 34.59
N SER A 130 -37.70 -25.55 35.31
CA SER A 130 -37.15 -24.58 36.26
C SER A 130 -35.69 -24.26 35.95
N MET A 131 -35.32 -22.98 36.03
CA MET A 131 -33.95 -22.52 35.81
C MET A 131 -33.20 -22.37 37.13
N PRO A 132 -32.00 -22.97 37.30
CA PRO A 132 -31.21 -22.79 38.50
C PRO A 132 -30.91 -21.31 38.77
N PRO A 133 -31.01 -20.80 40.02
CA PRO A 133 -30.79 -19.38 40.32
C PRO A 133 -29.42 -18.82 39.90
N ALA A 134 -28.36 -19.65 39.95
CA ALA A 134 -27.04 -19.27 39.47
C ALA A 134 -27.02 -19.05 37.95
N ARG A 135 -27.72 -19.90 37.19
CA ARG A 135 -27.84 -19.80 35.73
C ARG A 135 -28.68 -18.60 35.33
N ALA A 136 -29.78 -18.36 36.03
CA ALA A 136 -30.63 -17.18 35.79
C ALA A 136 -29.84 -15.88 36.00
N ARG A 137 -29.04 -15.79 37.07
CA ARG A 137 -28.15 -14.63 37.32
C ARG A 137 -27.08 -14.46 36.25
N SER A 138 -26.43 -15.55 35.83
CA SER A 138 -25.44 -15.53 34.74
C SER A 138 -26.05 -15.02 33.43
N MET A 139 -27.18 -15.60 33.02
CA MET A 139 -27.85 -15.22 31.76
C MET A 139 -28.35 -13.77 31.80
N ALA A 140 -28.83 -13.29 32.95
CA ALA A 140 -29.22 -11.89 33.13
C ALA A 140 -28.01 -10.94 33.01
N ALA A 141 -26.87 -11.30 33.60
CA ALA A 141 -25.63 -10.54 33.47
C ALA A 141 -25.12 -10.51 32.02
N ASP A 142 -25.14 -11.65 31.33
CA ASP A 142 -24.73 -11.74 29.93
C ASP A 142 -25.65 -10.91 29.01
N LEU A 143 -26.97 -10.93 29.23
CA LEU A 143 -27.92 -10.08 28.49
C LEU A 143 -27.72 -8.59 28.76
N ALA A 144 -27.46 -8.20 30.02
CA ALA A 144 -27.15 -6.81 30.36
C ALA A 144 -25.86 -6.35 29.64
N GLN A 145 -24.86 -7.22 29.57
CA GLN A 145 -23.62 -6.93 28.85
C GLN A 145 -23.83 -6.80 27.33
N VAL A 146 -24.69 -7.64 26.74
CA VAL A 146 -25.09 -7.50 25.33
C VAL A 146 -25.78 -6.15 25.09
N GLN A 147 -26.69 -5.74 25.98
CA GLN A 147 -27.34 -4.43 25.86
C GLN A 147 -26.35 -3.25 25.93
N LEU A 148 -25.34 -3.34 26.80
CA LEU A 148 -24.24 -2.36 26.83
C LEU A 148 -23.48 -2.31 25.50
N THR A 149 -23.10 -3.47 24.95
CA THR A 149 -22.40 -3.55 23.65
C THR A 149 -23.26 -2.99 22.51
N LEU A 150 -24.57 -3.26 22.49
CA LEU A 150 -25.49 -2.68 21.51
C LEU A 150 -25.57 -1.15 21.64
N GLY A 151 -25.66 -0.64 22.87
CA GLY A 151 -25.62 0.80 23.14
C GLY A 151 -24.33 1.44 22.64
N GLU A 152 -23.18 0.81 22.88
CA GLU A 152 -21.88 1.27 22.39
C GLU A 152 -21.81 1.30 20.85
N LEU A 153 -22.31 0.26 20.18
CA LEU A 153 -22.36 0.21 18.71
C LEU A 153 -23.18 1.37 18.11
N GLU A 154 -24.29 1.74 18.75
CA GLU A 154 -25.14 2.86 18.31
C GLU A 154 -24.55 4.24 18.67
N GLU A 155 -23.91 4.36 19.83
CA GLU A 155 -23.37 5.63 20.34
C GLU A 155 -22.12 6.10 19.58
N ARG A 156 -21.25 5.18 19.15
CA ARG A 156 -19.99 5.49 18.45
C ARG A 156 -20.16 6.40 17.21
N PRO A 157 -20.96 6.03 16.19
CA PRO A 157 -21.14 6.88 15.02
C PRO A 157 -21.82 8.20 15.39
N ARG A 158 -22.72 8.20 16.37
CA ARG A 158 -23.37 9.42 16.87
C ARG A 158 -22.38 10.38 17.52
N LEU A 159 -21.45 9.88 18.34
CA LEU A 159 -20.39 10.67 18.96
C LEU A 159 -19.41 11.21 17.90
N ALA A 160 -19.05 10.39 16.91
CA ALA A 160 -18.20 10.82 15.79
C ALA A 160 -18.85 11.98 15.02
N ASP A 161 -20.14 11.87 14.69
CA ASP A 161 -20.88 12.92 13.97
C ASP A 161 -21.05 14.19 14.81
N GLN A 162 -21.21 14.07 16.14
CA GLN A 162 -21.24 15.21 17.05
C GLN A 162 -19.89 15.94 17.08
N LEU A 163 -18.78 15.21 17.24
CA LEU A 163 -17.44 15.78 17.23
C LEU A 163 -17.11 16.43 15.88
N GLU A 164 -17.43 15.77 14.77
CA GLU A 164 -17.15 16.28 13.42
C GLU A 164 -17.83 17.62 13.19
N ARG A 165 -19.11 17.76 13.56
CA ARG A 165 -19.85 19.03 13.44
C ARG A 165 -19.20 20.19 14.19
N LEU A 166 -18.54 19.92 15.33
CA LEU A 166 -17.91 20.95 16.16
C LEU A 166 -16.58 21.44 15.61
N ILE A 167 -15.93 20.66 14.75
CA ILE A 167 -14.59 20.95 14.22
C ILE A 167 -14.57 21.21 12.72
N THR A 168 -15.73 21.18 12.06
CA THR A 168 -15.87 21.46 10.63
C THR A 168 -15.18 22.77 10.27
N ASP A 169 -14.37 22.76 9.21
CA ASP A 169 -13.61 23.91 8.68
C ASP A 169 -12.55 24.53 9.62
N LEU A 170 -12.22 23.91 10.75
CA LEU A 170 -11.14 24.37 11.64
C LEU A 170 -9.76 23.79 11.27
N PRO A 171 -8.65 24.55 11.36
CA PRO A 171 -7.29 24.02 11.21
C PRO A 171 -6.92 23.01 12.31
N ASP A 172 -6.08 22.02 12.01
CA ASP A 172 -5.67 20.96 12.97
C ASP A 172 -5.04 21.52 14.26
N THR A 173 -4.29 22.62 14.17
CA THR A 173 -3.57 23.23 15.29
C THR A 173 -4.47 24.03 16.24
N THR A 174 -5.76 24.16 15.93
CA THR A 174 -6.70 24.91 16.75
C THR A 174 -6.86 24.21 18.11
N PRO A 175 -6.66 24.92 19.25
CA PRO A 175 -6.93 24.37 20.56
C PRO A 175 -8.41 23.98 20.68
N TRP A 176 -8.66 22.81 21.25
CA TRP A 176 -9.99 22.32 21.57
C TRP A 176 -10.10 22.19 23.08
N ASP A 177 -11.20 22.66 23.68
CA ASP A 177 -11.42 22.67 25.13
C ASP A 177 -12.48 21.65 25.60
N GLY A 178 -13.13 20.96 24.66
CA GLY A 178 -14.06 19.88 24.96
C GLY A 178 -15.53 20.28 25.12
N ALA A 179 -15.91 21.53 24.80
CA ALA A 179 -17.25 22.13 24.93
C ALA A 179 -17.92 21.94 26.31
N LEU A 180 -18.18 23.05 27.00
CA LEU A 180 -18.72 23.09 28.36
C LEU A 180 -20.23 22.73 28.41
N PRO A 181 -20.62 21.74 29.24
CA PRO A 181 -22.01 21.60 29.67
C PRO A 181 -22.28 22.58 30.82
N ALA A 182 -23.32 23.41 30.67
CA ALA A 182 -23.77 24.34 31.70
C ALA A 182 -24.61 23.67 32.81
N ASP A 183 -24.92 22.38 32.66
CA ASP A 183 -25.94 21.64 33.41
C ASP A 183 -25.38 20.47 34.26
N GLY A 184 -24.06 20.30 34.33
CA GLY A 184 -23.41 19.23 35.09
C GLY A 184 -23.35 17.87 34.40
N SER A 185 -23.76 17.77 33.13
CA SER A 185 -23.52 16.57 32.29
C SER A 185 -22.01 16.42 31.97
N PRO A 186 -21.52 15.21 31.61
CA PRO A 186 -20.12 15.04 31.22
C PRO A 186 -19.82 15.75 29.89
N THR A 187 -18.68 16.45 29.80
CA THR A 187 -18.23 17.11 28.57
C THR A 187 -17.92 16.07 27.48
N LEU A 188 -17.91 16.48 26.21
CA LEU A 188 -17.51 15.57 25.12
C LEU A 188 -16.08 15.05 25.32
N ARG A 189 -15.19 15.87 25.88
CA ARG A 189 -13.85 15.45 26.29
C ARG A 189 -13.89 14.34 27.35
N GLN A 190 -14.71 14.50 28.40
CA GLN A 190 -14.85 13.49 29.45
C GLN A 190 -15.44 12.19 28.89
N ILE A 191 -16.37 12.26 27.95
CA ILE A 191 -16.95 11.09 27.28
C ILE A 191 -15.86 10.35 26.47
N VAL A 192 -15.04 11.07 25.70
CA VAL A 192 -13.91 10.49 24.94
C VAL A 192 -12.90 9.81 25.89
N GLU A 193 -12.58 10.45 27.01
CA GLU A 193 -11.66 9.91 28.02
C GLU A 193 -12.22 8.64 28.70
N GLN A 194 -13.50 8.66 29.09
CA GLN A 194 -14.20 7.50 29.67
C GLN A 194 -14.21 6.31 28.71
N LYS A 195 -14.28 6.55 27.39
CA LYS A 195 -14.20 5.53 26.35
C LYS A 195 -12.77 5.04 26.07
N GLY A 196 -11.76 5.54 26.79
CA GLY A 196 -10.37 5.13 26.65
C GLY A 196 -9.67 5.70 25.42
N LEU A 197 -10.22 6.74 24.78
CA LEU A 197 -9.69 7.38 23.58
C LEU A 197 -8.82 8.61 23.91
N GLY A 198 -8.27 8.68 25.12
CA GLY A 198 -7.41 9.78 25.56
C GLY A 198 -8.15 11.10 25.75
N THR A 199 -7.38 12.18 25.83
CA THR A 199 -7.89 13.52 26.14
C THR A 199 -7.43 14.49 25.06
N PRO A 200 -8.20 14.68 23.97
CA PRO A 200 -7.76 15.54 22.89
C PRO A 200 -7.70 17.01 23.32
N HIS A 201 -6.66 17.70 22.86
CA HIS A 201 -6.33 19.10 23.13
C HIS A 201 -6.36 19.97 21.86
N THR A 202 -6.31 19.36 20.68
CA THR A 202 -6.32 20.05 19.39
C THR A 202 -7.39 19.49 18.46
N VAL A 203 -7.82 20.28 17.47
CA VAL A 203 -8.75 19.82 16.42
C VAL A 203 -8.19 18.61 15.67
N GLY A 204 -6.89 18.57 15.40
CA GLY A 204 -6.25 17.41 14.75
C GLY A 204 -6.36 16.13 15.59
N GLU A 205 -6.20 16.23 16.92
CA GLU A 205 -6.41 15.09 17.82
C GLU A 205 -7.89 14.66 17.88
N VAL A 206 -8.83 15.60 17.80
CA VAL A 206 -10.26 15.27 17.69
C VAL A 206 -10.56 14.55 16.37
N ARG A 207 -9.95 14.95 15.24
CA ARG A 207 -10.06 14.22 13.96
C ARG A 207 -9.54 12.80 14.07
N ASN A 208 -8.42 12.60 14.75
CA ASN A 208 -7.90 11.26 15.03
C ASN A 208 -8.90 10.45 15.87
N VAL A 209 -9.46 11.01 16.94
CA VAL A 209 -10.51 10.36 17.75
C VAL A 209 -11.75 10.00 16.91
N ILE A 210 -12.17 10.87 15.98
CA ILE A 210 -13.26 10.58 15.04
C ILE A 210 -12.93 9.38 14.16
N GLN A 211 -11.69 9.28 13.65
CA GLN A 211 -11.25 8.11 12.90
C GLN A 211 -11.35 6.84 13.75
N TRP A 212 -10.86 6.84 14.99
CA TRP A 212 -11.01 5.73 15.94
C TRP A 212 -12.46 5.31 16.18
N LEU A 213 -13.37 6.28 16.35
CA LEU A 213 -14.80 6.02 16.53
C LEU A 213 -15.45 5.37 15.31
N ARG A 214 -15.01 5.75 14.11
CA ARG A 214 -15.48 5.23 12.83
C ARG A 214 -14.86 3.89 12.45
N THR A 215 -13.70 3.54 13.01
CA THR A 215 -13.06 2.24 12.78
C THR A 215 -13.88 1.11 13.38
N THR A 216 -14.13 0.09 12.57
CA THR A 216 -14.69 -1.20 12.98
C THR A 216 -13.81 -2.30 12.42
N LEU A 217 -13.71 -3.42 13.15
CA LEU A 217 -12.91 -4.57 12.73
C LEU A 217 -13.82 -5.78 12.49
N PRO A 218 -13.49 -6.64 11.51
CA PRO A 218 -14.13 -7.94 11.44
C PRO A 218 -13.81 -8.74 12.71
N PRO A 219 -14.70 -9.66 13.14
CA PRO A 219 -14.36 -10.59 14.20
C PRO A 219 -13.24 -11.51 13.73
N ALA A 220 -12.39 -11.95 14.66
CA ALA A 220 -11.41 -12.99 14.38
C ALA A 220 -12.08 -14.23 13.76
N PRO A 221 -11.54 -14.81 12.68
CA PRO A 221 -12.04 -16.04 12.09
C PRO A 221 -12.11 -17.19 13.12
N PRO A 222 -12.94 -18.21 12.85
CA PRO A 222 -12.91 -19.45 13.61
C PRO A 222 -11.47 -19.98 13.74
N LEU A 223 -11.13 -20.47 14.92
CA LEU A 223 -9.79 -21.01 15.23
C LEU A 223 -8.65 -19.96 15.25
N GLY A 224 -8.97 -18.66 15.13
CA GLY A 224 -8.06 -17.54 15.39
C GLY A 224 -6.90 -17.46 14.39
N ASN A 225 -5.66 -17.38 14.86
CA ASN A 225 -4.45 -17.49 14.05
C ASN A 225 -3.92 -18.94 13.94
N TYR A 226 -4.77 -19.93 14.24
CA TYR A 226 -4.41 -21.35 14.36
C TYR A 226 -3.36 -21.68 15.43
N ALA A 227 -2.99 -20.74 16.32
CA ALA A 227 -2.09 -21.03 17.44
C ALA A 227 -2.69 -22.10 18.36
N GLY A 228 -3.97 -21.94 18.74
CA GLY A 228 -4.73 -22.96 19.45
C GLY A 228 -4.00 -23.47 20.69
N PHE A 229 -3.65 -24.76 20.69
CA PHE A 229 -2.92 -25.40 21.78
C PHE A 229 -1.39 -25.29 21.67
N MET A 230 -0.89 -24.49 20.73
CA MET A 230 0.51 -24.38 20.28
C MET A 230 0.94 -22.91 20.15
N ASP A 231 0.72 -22.11 21.20
CA ASP A 231 1.23 -20.74 21.25
C ASP A 231 2.71 -20.69 21.66
N TRP A 232 3.38 -19.56 21.45
CA TRP A 232 4.80 -19.38 21.79
C TRP A 232 5.04 -19.35 23.30
N THR A 233 4.11 -18.75 24.05
CA THR A 233 4.12 -18.73 25.50
C THR A 233 3.08 -19.72 26.02
N TRP A 234 3.54 -20.65 26.86
CA TRP A 234 2.64 -21.61 27.48
C TRP A 234 1.62 -20.91 28.38
N ALA A 235 0.36 -21.30 28.25
CA ALA A 235 -0.74 -20.90 29.10
C ALA A 235 -1.62 -22.12 29.41
N PRO A 236 -2.39 -22.11 30.51
CA PRO A 236 -3.31 -23.20 30.83
C PRO A 236 -4.26 -23.50 29.67
N GLY A 237 -4.37 -24.78 29.30
CA GLY A 237 -5.12 -25.23 28.12
C GLY A 237 -4.29 -25.52 26.88
N GLN A 238 -3.00 -25.14 26.85
CA GLN A 238 -2.06 -25.52 25.79
C GLN A 238 -1.40 -26.88 26.04
N LEU A 239 -0.92 -27.52 24.97
CA LEU A 239 -0.23 -28.81 25.05
C LEU A 239 1.09 -28.68 25.81
N SER A 240 1.30 -29.56 26.78
CA SER A 240 2.59 -29.71 27.45
C SER A 240 3.64 -30.32 26.51
N VAL A 241 4.92 -30.31 26.91
CA VAL A 241 6.00 -30.92 26.12
C VAL A 241 5.74 -32.42 25.87
N SER A 242 5.23 -33.15 26.87
CA SER A 242 4.87 -34.57 26.71
C SER A 242 3.65 -34.78 25.81
N ASP A 243 2.66 -33.89 25.89
CA ASP A 243 1.48 -33.96 25.01
C ASP A 243 1.89 -33.75 23.56
N LYS A 244 2.77 -32.76 23.29
CA LYS A 244 3.33 -32.50 21.97
C LYS A 244 4.10 -33.70 21.43
N ALA A 245 4.94 -34.34 22.24
CA ALA A 245 5.67 -35.54 21.82
C ALA A 245 4.73 -36.70 21.47
N THR A 246 3.68 -36.92 22.28
CA THR A 246 2.66 -37.95 22.03
C THR A 246 1.90 -37.67 20.74
N LEU A 247 1.44 -36.43 20.56
CA LEU A 247 0.69 -36.03 19.37
C LEU A 247 1.57 -36.08 18.11
N ALA A 248 2.84 -35.69 18.19
CA ALA A 248 3.78 -35.75 17.08
C ALA A 248 4.00 -37.20 16.60
N ALA A 249 4.16 -38.15 17.53
CA ALA A 249 4.31 -39.55 17.18
C ALA A 249 3.06 -40.10 16.44
N LEU A 250 1.87 -39.76 16.92
CA LEU A 250 0.60 -40.15 16.29
C LEU A 250 0.41 -39.47 14.93
N ALA A 251 0.73 -38.18 14.83
CA ALA A 251 0.65 -37.41 13.59
C ALA A 251 1.60 -37.99 12.52
N ASN A 252 2.83 -38.33 12.88
CA ASN A 252 3.79 -38.92 11.95
C ASN A 252 3.35 -40.30 11.44
N ALA A 253 2.74 -41.11 12.30
CA ALA A 253 2.20 -42.42 11.89
C ALA A 253 1.02 -42.29 10.91
N GLN A 254 0.18 -41.26 11.09
CA GLN A 254 -1.05 -41.08 10.30
C GLN A 254 -0.86 -40.23 9.05
N LEU A 255 -0.02 -39.18 9.12
CA LEU A 255 0.17 -38.19 8.06
C LEU A 255 1.45 -38.43 7.24
N GLY A 256 2.34 -39.28 7.73
CA GLY A 256 3.56 -39.66 7.01
C GLY A 256 3.28 -40.57 5.81
N GLY A 257 4.17 -40.52 4.81
CA GLY A 257 4.08 -41.34 3.60
C GLY A 257 3.83 -40.53 2.33
N ALA A 258 3.52 -41.21 1.21
CA ALA A 258 3.29 -40.56 -0.08
C ALA A 258 1.97 -39.78 -0.18
N SER A 259 1.03 -40.03 0.73
CA SER A 259 -0.23 -39.30 0.86
C SER A 259 -0.65 -39.26 2.33
N ALA A 260 -1.16 -38.12 2.80
CA ALA A 260 -1.67 -37.99 4.17
C ALA A 260 -2.89 -38.90 4.38
N GLU A 261 -2.73 -39.99 5.13
CA GLU A 261 -3.82 -40.92 5.41
C GLU A 261 -4.82 -40.32 6.40
N GLY A 262 -6.11 -40.56 6.18
CA GLY A 262 -7.17 -39.97 7.01
C GLY A 262 -7.64 -38.57 6.57
N PHE A 263 -7.10 -38.04 5.46
CA PHE A 263 -7.60 -36.82 4.80
C PHE A 263 -8.04 -37.10 3.36
N ASP A 264 -9.06 -37.95 3.18
CA ASP A 264 -9.59 -38.29 1.85
C ASP A 264 -10.11 -37.07 1.08
N TYR A 265 -10.50 -36.01 1.78
CA TYR A 265 -10.81 -34.71 1.20
C TYR A 265 -9.72 -34.19 0.25
N LEU A 266 -8.43 -34.40 0.58
CA LEU A 266 -7.30 -33.96 -0.26
C LEU A 266 -7.20 -34.76 -1.55
N LYS A 267 -7.61 -36.04 -1.55
CA LYS A 267 -7.53 -36.91 -2.73
C LYS A 267 -8.43 -36.41 -3.87
N GLY A 268 -9.59 -35.84 -3.53
CA GLY A 268 -10.58 -35.35 -4.50
C GLY A 268 -10.28 -33.99 -5.15
N HIS A 269 -9.18 -33.31 -4.80
CA HIS A 269 -8.89 -31.95 -5.26
C HIS A 269 -7.49 -31.81 -5.88
N GLY A 270 -7.35 -30.97 -6.90
CA GLY A 270 -6.06 -30.64 -7.53
C GLY A 270 -5.26 -29.62 -6.71
N LEU A 271 -3.92 -29.64 -6.86
CA LEU A 271 -3.01 -28.74 -6.12
C LEU A 271 -3.32 -27.26 -6.39
N GLU A 272 -3.60 -26.91 -7.64
CA GLU A 272 -3.93 -25.55 -8.08
C GLU A 272 -5.19 -25.01 -7.38
N ALA A 273 -6.21 -25.84 -7.19
CA ALA A 273 -7.42 -25.46 -6.47
C ALA A 273 -7.13 -25.17 -4.99
N LEU A 274 -6.27 -25.98 -4.35
CA LEU A 274 -5.84 -25.72 -2.98
C LEU A 274 -5.03 -24.44 -2.85
N GLN A 275 -4.15 -24.14 -3.82
CA GLN A 275 -3.35 -22.91 -3.81
C GLN A 275 -4.20 -21.66 -4.05
N ALA A 276 -5.29 -21.78 -4.82
CA ALA A 276 -6.22 -20.68 -5.08
C ALA A 276 -7.07 -20.30 -3.86
N ASP A 277 -7.49 -21.27 -3.03
CA ASP A 277 -8.25 -21.01 -1.79
C ASP A 277 -7.80 -21.91 -0.61
N PRO A 278 -6.59 -21.71 -0.06
CA PRO A 278 -6.08 -22.55 1.02
C PRO A 278 -6.96 -22.48 2.28
N ALA A 279 -7.54 -21.32 2.56
CA ALA A 279 -8.37 -21.10 3.75
C ALA A 279 -9.68 -21.89 3.67
N GLY A 280 -10.41 -21.80 2.55
CA GLY A 280 -11.67 -22.51 2.37
C GLY A 280 -11.48 -24.02 2.22
N HIS A 281 -10.36 -24.46 1.64
CA HIS A 281 -9.99 -25.88 1.62
C HIS A 281 -9.64 -26.40 3.02
N LEU A 282 -8.86 -25.65 3.81
CA LEU A 282 -8.55 -26.03 5.19
C LEU A 282 -9.81 -26.11 6.05
N HIS A 283 -10.72 -25.13 5.95
CA HIS A 283 -11.99 -25.17 6.68
C HIS A 283 -12.81 -26.43 6.34
N ARG A 284 -12.93 -26.77 5.05
CA ARG A 284 -13.65 -27.98 4.60
C ARG A 284 -12.99 -29.27 5.08
N LEU A 285 -11.66 -29.32 5.09
CA LEU A 285 -10.92 -30.45 5.65
C LEU A 285 -11.18 -30.60 7.15
N LEU A 286 -11.07 -29.52 7.92
CA LEU A 286 -11.27 -29.54 9.37
C LEU A 286 -12.72 -29.82 9.77
N ASP A 287 -13.68 -29.59 8.87
CA ASP A 287 -15.10 -29.91 9.06
C ASP A 287 -15.47 -31.34 8.60
N SER A 288 -14.54 -32.06 7.97
CA SER A 288 -14.79 -33.44 7.50
C SER A 288 -14.97 -34.41 8.67
N PRO A 289 -15.87 -35.41 8.56
CA PRO A 289 -16.06 -36.43 9.59
C PRO A 289 -14.74 -37.10 10.00
N GLU A 290 -13.88 -37.39 9.02
CA GLU A 290 -12.60 -38.07 9.22
C GLU A 290 -11.63 -37.23 10.07
N ALA A 291 -11.55 -35.92 9.81
CA ALA A 291 -10.73 -35.01 10.58
C ALA A 291 -11.26 -34.82 12.01
N LEU A 292 -12.59 -34.76 12.19
CA LEU A 292 -13.21 -34.65 13.51
C LEU A 292 -12.97 -35.92 14.35
N ASP A 293 -13.10 -37.09 13.75
CA ASP A 293 -12.83 -38.38 14.39
C ASP A 293 -11.34 -38.53 14.76
N LEU A 294 -10.43 -38.10 13.90
CA LEU A 294 -9.00 -38.03 14.21
C LEU A 294 -8.73 -37.08 15.38
N GLY A 295 -9.29 -35.88 15.33
CA GLY A 295 -9.15 -34.88 16.39
C GLY A 295 -9.65 -35.38 17.74
N GLU A 296 -10.77 -36.11 17.77
CA GLU A 296 -11.30 -36.72 19.00
C GLU A 296 -10.37 -37.82 19.55
N ARG A 297 -9.87 -38.70 18.67
CA ARG A 297 -8.89 -39.75 19.05
C ARG A 297 -7.60 -39.16 19.62
N TRP A 298 -7.08 -38.11 18.99
CA TRP A 298 -5.89 -37.41 19.47
C TRP A 298 -6.15 -36.67 20.79
N ALA A 299 -7.32 -36.04 20.96
CA ALA A 299 -7.70 -35.41 22.23
C ALA A 299 -7.77 -36.42 23.39
N ARG A 300 -8.30 -37.62 23.15
CA ARG A 300 -8.27 -38.72 24.13
C ARG A 300 -6.85 -39.15 24.48
N SER A 301 -5.97 -39.22 23.47
CA SER A 301 -4.57 -39.66 23.64
C SER A 301 -3.75 -38.70 24.51
N VAL A 302 -4.04 -37.40 24.47
CA VAL A 302 -3.43 -36.38 25.34
C VAL A 302 -4.23 -36.10 26.62
N ASN A 303 -5.22 -36.95 26.94
CA ASN A 303 -6.01 -36.88 28.16
C ASN A 303 -6.78 -35.56 28.34
N TRP A 304 -7.27 -34.95 27.25
CA TRP A 304 -8.04 -33.71 27.27
C TRP A 304 -9.24 -33.81 28.24
N TYR A 305 -9.55 -32.73 28.95
CA TYR A 305 -10.63 -32.71 29.93
C TYR A 305 -11.98 -33.20 29.34
N GLY A 306 -12.69 -34.05 30.09
CA GLY A 306 -13.99 -34.61 29.70
C GLY A 306 -13.92 -35.81 28.75
N THR A 307 -12.73 -36.29 28.38
CA THR A 307 -12.58 -37.46 27.49
C THR A 307 -12.81 -38.82 28.18
N PHE A 308 -12.75 -38.87 29.51
CA PHE A 308 -12.94 -40.08 30.32
C PHE A 308 -14.37 -40.24 30.84
N ASP A 309 -15.18 -39.18 30.75
CA ASP A 309 -16.53 -39.19 31.28
C ASP A 309 -17.46 -39.93 30.30
N ILE A 310 -18.38 -40.73 30.84
CA ILE A 310 -19.28 -41.53 29.99
C ILE A 310 -20.32 -40.61 29.36
N GLY A 311 -20.44 -40.66 28.03
CA GLY A 311 -21.46 -39.90 27.28
C GLY A 311 -21.05 -38.47 26.89
N THR A 312 -19.82 -38.03 27.21
CA THR A 312 -19.29 -36.74 26.80
C THR A 312 -18.59 -36.82 25.44
N THR A 313 -18.91 -35.89 24.55
CA THR A 313 -18.22 -35.71 23.26
C THR A 313 -17.24 -34.55 23.34
N VAL A 314 -16.10 -34.69 22.65
CA VAL A 314 -15.11 -33.62 22.57
C VAL A 314 -15.69 -32.48 21.72
N PRO A 315 -15.59 -31.21 22.17
CA PRO A 315 -16.10 -30.10 21.37
C PRO A 315 -15.46 -30.03 19.98
N LYS A 316 -16.25 -29.77 18.94
CA LYS A 316 -15.79 -29.67 17.54
C LYS A 316 -14.51 -28.81 17.39
N ALA A 317 -14.49 -27.62 17.99
CA ALA A 317 -13.34 -26.72 17.94
C ALA A 317 -12.07 -27.33 18.55
N VAL A 318 -12.19 -28.17 19.59
CA VAL A 318 -11.06 -28.88 20.18
C VAL A 318 -10.53 -29.93 19.22
N CYS A 319 -11.40 -30.71 18.57
CA CYS A 319 -10.97 -31.67 17.55
C CYS A 319 -10.22 -30.98 16.40
N GLN A 320 -10.73 -29.85 15.92
CA GLN A 320 -10.10 -29.07 14.84
C GLN A 320 -8.72 -28.51 15.25
N GLN A 321 -8.61 -27.95 16.46
CA GLN A 321 -7.34 -27.47 16.98
C GLN A 321 -6.33 -28.60 17.20
N MET A 322 -6.79 -29.80 17.56
CA MET A 322 -5.94 -30.98 17.68
C MET A 322 -5.38 -31.41 16.32
N VAL A 323 -6.20 -31.35 15.27
CA VAL A 323 -5.75 -31.61 13.89
C VAL A 323 -4.74 -30.57 13.42
N ILE A 324 -4.99 -29.29 13.70
CA ILE A 324 -4.03 -28.21 13.40
C ILE A 324 -2.70 -28.44 14.13
N ALA A 325 -2.75 -28.78 15.43
CA ALA A 325 -1.56 -29.04 16.22
C ALA A 325 -0.78 -30.26 15.69
N ALA A 326 -1.47 -31.32 15.27
CA ALA A 326 -0.87 -32.49 14.64
C ALA A 326 -0.17 -32.13 13.31
N ILE A 327 -0.81 -31.34 12.43
CA ILE A 327 -0.20 -30.87 11.18
C ILE A 327 1.06 -30.04 11.47
N LYS A 328 1.00 -29.12 12.45
CA LYS A 328 2.15 -28.32 12.87
C LYS A 328 3.31 -29.20 13.37
N LEU A 329 3.03 -30.18 14.22
CA LEU A 329 4.03 -31.09 14.77
C LEU A 329 4.61 -32.06 13.74
N HIS A 330 3.82 -32.45 12.74
CA HIS A 330 4.29 -33.23 11.60
C HIS A 330 5.24 -32.42 10.71
N ALA A 331 4.93 -31.14 10.46
CA ALA A 331 5.80 -30.23 9.72
C ALA A 331 7.08 -29.84 10.49
N ASP A 332 6.96 -29.67 11.80
CA ASP A 332 8.03 -29.26 12.69
C ASP A 332 7.86 -29.90 14.09
N PRO A 333 8.69 -30.89 14.46
CA PRO A 333 8.65 -31.51 15.78
C PRO A 333 8.87 -30.52 16.93
N GLN A 334 9.48 -29.36 16.68
CA GLN A 334 9.73 -28.31 17.66
C GLN A 334 8.66 -27.20 17.64
N ALA A 335 7.53 -27.41 16.97
CA ALA A 335 6.48 -26.41 16.86
C ALA A 335 5.96 -25.90 18.24
N PRO A 336 5.55 -24.61 18.32
CA PRO A 336 5.68 -23.59 17.27
C PRO A 336 7.14 -23.12 17.11
N GLY A 337 7.54 -22.83 15.87
CA GLY A 337 8.84 -22.22 15.57
C GLY A 337 8.92 -20.76 16.06
N LYS A 338 10.00 -20.02 15.75
CA LYS A 338 10.11 -18.59 16.12
C LYS A 338 9.12 -17.74 15.29
N PRO A 339 8.67 -16.56 15.79
CA PRO A 339 7.89 -15.64 14.95
C PRO A 339 8.65 -15.28 13.66
N GLY A 340 7.96 -15.16 12.53
CA GLY A 340 8.58 -15.03 11.21
C GLY A 340 9.16 -16.31 10.62
N GLN A 341 9.09 -17.45 11.32
CA GLN A 341 9.57 -18.74 10.82
C GLN A 341 8.47 -19.80 10.77
N VAL A 342 8.48 -20.60 9.71
CA VAL A 342 7.58 -21.74 9.54
C VAL A 342 8.42 -22.98 9.26
N ALA A 343 8.41 -23.94 10.21
CA ALA A 343 9.22 -25.15 10.15
C ALA A 343 10.73 -24.91 9.92
N GLY A 344 11.27 -23.77 10.34
CA GLY A 344 12.68 -23.40 10.13
C GLY A 344 12.96 -22.65 8.83
N TYR A 345 11.98 -22.49 7.94
CA TYR A 345 12.07 -21.50 6.85
C TYR A 345 11.89 -20.10 7.44
N ASP A 346 12.88 -19.22 7.25
CA ASP A 346 12.80 -17.83 7.69
C ASP A 346 12.21 -16.93 6.59
N LEU A 347 11.05 -16.35 6.88
CA LEU A 347 10.32 -15.51 5.94
C LEU A 347 11.02 -14.16 5.72
N TYR A 348 11.78 -13.67 6.70
CA TYR A 348 12.45 -12.36 6.66
C TYR A 348 13.96 -12.48 6.41
N GLN A 349 14.41 -13.60 5.84
CA GLN A 349 15.81 -13.78 5.44
C GLN A 349 16.19 -12.79 4.31
N PRO A 350 17.45 -12.30 4.28
CA PRO A 350 17.93 -11.35 3.27
C PRO A 350 17.69 -11.73 1.81
N ALA A 351 17.66 -13.04 1.49
CA ALA A 351 17.37 -13.55 0.16
C ALA A 351 15.93 -13.27 -0.32
N ASN A 352 15.02 -12.92 0.60
CA ASN A 352 13.63 -12.60 0.27
C ASN A 352 13.40 -11.12 -0.03
N MET A 353 14.37 -10.23 0.18
CA MET A 353 14.26 -8.80 -0.16
C MET A 353 13.82 -8.61 -1.62
N GLY A 354 12.86 -7.71 -1.86
CA GLY A 354 12.36 -7.43 -3.21
C GLY A 354 11.38 -8.44 -3.79
N ARG A 355 11.07 -9.54 -3.08
CA ARG A 355 10.21 -10.62 -3.58
C ARG A 355 8.75 -10.47 -3.15
N THR A 356 7.83 -10.86 -4.02
CA THR A 356 6.39 -10.87 -3.73
C THR A 356 6.03 -11.97 -2.72
N PHE A 357 4.93 -11.79 -1.99
CA PHE A 357 4.46 -12.79 -1.01
C PHE A 357 4.14 -14.13 -1.66
N THR A 358 3.56 -14.12 -2.87
CA THR A 358 3.29 -15.34 -3.64
C THR A 358 4.57 -16.12 -3.94
N ALA A 359 5.65 -15.44 -4.32
CA ALA A 359 6.93 -16.09 -4.59
C ALA A 359 7.53 -16.72 -3.31
N ILE A 360 7.51 -15.99 -2.20
CA ILE A 360 8.02 -16.49 -0.91
C ILE A 360 7.16 -17.64 -0.37
N ARG A 361 5.84 -17.56 -0.52
CA ARG A 361 4.92 -18.64 -0.15
C ARG A 361 5.21 -19.91 -0.92
N ARG A 362 5.45 -19.81 -2.23
CA ARG A 362 5.82 -20.97 -3.05
C ARG A 362 7.13 -21.60 -2.61
N ASP A 363 8.12 -20.80 -2.21
CA ASP A 363 9.38 -21.32 -1.67
C ASP A 363 9.19 -21.98 -0.30
N LEU A 364 8.30 -21.46 0.54
CA LEU A 364 7.91 -22.11 1.79
C LEU A 364 7.22 -23.47 1.53
N GLU A 365 6.28 -23.52 0.57
CA GLU A 365 5.63 -24.79 0.17
C GLU A 365 6.68 -25.80 -0.33
N ASN A 366 7.61 -25.37 -1.18
CA ASN A 366 8.72 -26.19 -1.66
C ASN A 366 9.65 -26.64 -0.51
N HIS A 367 9.89 -25.78 0.49
CA HIS A 367 10.67 -26.13 1.68
C HIS A 367 9.97 -27.23 2.49
N LEU A 368 8.66 -27.12 2.72
CA LEU A 368 7.88 -28.14 3.42
C LEU A 368 7.88 -29.48 2.66
N ILE A 369 7.83 -29.46 1.33
CA ILE A 369 7.87 -30.67 0.50
C ILE A 369 9.27 -31.30 0.54
N HIS A 370 10.30 -30.54 0.14
CA HIS A 370 11.63 -31.10 -0.12
C HIS A 370 12.50 -31.23 1.13
N GLN A 371 12.35 -30.36 2.13
CA GLN A 371 13.17 -30.39 3.34
C GLN A 371 12.45 -31.01 4.55
N LYS A 372 11.10 -30.98 4.57
CA LYS A 372 10.31 -31.59 5.66
C LYS A 372 9.55 -32.85 5.25
N GLY A 373 9.52 -33.18 3.96
CA GLY A 373 8.94 -34.44 3.47
C GLY A 373 7.41 -34.47 3.50
N LEU A 374 6.73 -33.32 3.48
CA LEU A 374 5.28 -33.26 3.45
C LEU A 374 4.74 -33.60 2.06
N ASP A 375 3.57 -34.27 2.03
CA ASP A 375 2.75 -34.34 0.83
C ASP A 375 2.46 -32.94 0.26
N SER A 376 2.45 -32.80 -1.07
CA SER A 376 2.33 -31.49 -1.73
C SER A 376 1.04 -30.75 -1.41
N LYS A 377 -0.08 -31.47 -1.25
CA LYS A 377 -1.38 -30.86 -0.90
C LYS A 377 -1.41 -30.49 0.58
N LEU A 378 -0.85 -31.34 1.45
CA LEU A 378 -0.72 -31.03 2.87
C LEU A 378 0.22 -29.85 3.11
N ALA A 379 1.30 -29.71 2.34
CA ALA A 379 2.25 -28.61 2.42
C ALA A 379 1.58 -27.24 2.18
N VAL A 380 0.63 -27.13 1.23
CA VAL A 380 -0.15 -25.90 1.01
C VAL A 380 -0.96 -25.50 2.25
N LEU A 381 -1.61 -26.47 2.89
CA LEU A 381 -2.41 -26.22 4.09
C LEU A 381 -1.52 -25.95 5.31
N ALA A 382 -0.41 -26.68 5.47
CA ALA A 382 0.57 -26.45 6.52
C ALA A 382 1.23 -25.08 6.40
N ALA A 383 1.56 -24.63 5.17
CA ALA A 383 2.02 -23.27 4.91
C ALA A 383 0.98 -22.23 5.33
N HIS A 384 -0.30 -22.42 4.95
CA HIS A 384 -1.38 -21.51 5.39
C HIS A 384 -1.52 -21.45 6.92
N ILE A 385 -1.46 -22.61 7.59
CA ILE A 385 -1.51 -22.71 9.07
C ILE A 385 -0.31 -22.00 9.71
N GLY A 386 0.89 -22.22 9.19
CA GLY A 386 2.12 -21.64 9.71
C GLY A 386 2.17 -20.12 9.55
N LEU A 387 1.81 -19.61 8.36
CA LEU A 387 1.79 -18.18 8.05
C LEU A 387 0.81 -17.42 8.95
N ALA A 388 -0.36 -17.99 9.25
CA ALA A 388 -1.36 -17.34 10.11
C ALA A 388 -0.81 -16.94 11.47
N GLN A 389 0.05 -17.76 12.07
CA GLN A 389 0.69 -17.46 13.35
C GLN A 389 1.99 -16.69 13.13
N ALA A 390 2.87 -17.14 12.24
CA ALA A 390 4.24 -16.64 12.13
C ALA A 390 4.37 -15.28 11.41
N ALA A 391 3.53 -15.02 10.40
CA ALA A 391 3.59 -13.83 9.55
C ALA A 391 2.20 -13.56 8.92
N PRO A 392 1.24 -13.06 9.70
CA PRO A 392 -0.15 -12.88 9.28
C PRO A 392 -0.32 -11.99 8.03
N GLU A 393 0.63 -11.09 7.75
CA GLU A 393 0.61 -10.22 6.56
C GLU A 393 0.58 -10.99 5.24
N PHE A 394 1.05 -12.25 5.22
CA PHE A 394 0.96 -13.13 4.05
C PHE A 394 -0.46 -13.65 3.77
N LEU A 395 -1.38 -13.49 4.71
CA LEU A 395 -2.78 -13.95 4.62
C LEU A 395 -3.78 -12.81 4.49
N VAL A 396 -3.33 -11.55 4.45
CA VAL A 396 -4.18 -10.41 4.12
C VAL A 396 -4.62 -10.54 2.66
N ARG A 397 -5.89 -10.26 2.39
CA ARG A 397 -6.44 -10.38 1.04
C ARG A 397 -6.10 -9.16 0.18
N ASP A 398 -6.11 -9.39 -1.14
CA ASP A 398 -6.04 -8.33 -2.15
C ASP A 398 -4.83 -7.38 -2.00
N VAL A 399 -3.70 -7.92 -1.52
CA VAL A 399 -2.43 -7.17 -1.42
C VAL A 399 -1.82 -7.00 -2.82
N PRO A 400 -1.61 -5.76 -3.30
CA PRO A 400 -0.98 -5.52 -4.60
C PRO A 400 0.47 -5.98 -4.64
N ASP A 401 0.96 -6.46 -5.80
CA ASP A 401 2.37 -6.87 -5.98
C ASP A 401 3.38 -5.73 -5.72
N ALA A 402 2.94 -4.46 -5.77
CA ALA A 402 3.74 -3.31 -5.39
C ALA A 402 4.16 -3.36 -3.90
N ILE A 403 3.34 -3.99 -3.04
CA ILE A 403 3.66 -4.26 -1.64
C ILE A 403 4.38 -5.60 -1.56
N HIS A 404 5.71 -5.53 -1.44
CA HIS A 404 6.56 -6.71 -1.41
C HIS A 404 7.61 -6.63 -0.30
N MET A 405 8.31 -7.73 -0.07
CA MET A 405 9.19 -7.91 1.09
C MET A 405 10.26 -6.80 1.18
N GLY A 406 10.34 -6.16 2.35
CA GLY A 406 11.31 -5.10 2.65
C GLY A 406 10.92 -3.70 2.18
N THR A 407 9.77 -3.52 1.54
CA THR A 407 9.23 -2.18 1.26
C THR A 407 8.64 -1.54 2.53
N PRO A 408 8.59 -0.20 2.62
CA PRO A 408 7.90 0.48 3.71
C PRO A 408 6.41 0.12 3.81
N ALA A 409 5.74 -0.06 2.67
CA ALA A 409 4.34 -0.52 2.64
C ALA A 409 4.17 -1.92 3.26
N TRP A 410 5.12 -2.85 3.06
CA TRP A 410 5.12 -4.14 3.76
C TRP A 410 5.28 -3.96 5.28
N MET A 411 6.13 -3.03 5.73
CA MET A 411 6.29 -2.75 7.15
C MET A 411 5.00 -2.20 7.77
N GLU A 412 4.29 -1.31 7.07
CA GLU A 412 2.99 -0.80 7.48
C GLU A 412 1.95 -1.93 7.54
N LEU A 413 1.84 -2.74 6.48
CA LEU A 413 0.95 -3.90 6.45
C LEU A 413 1.17 -4.83 7.65
N ARG A 414 2.43 -5.14 7.96
CA ARG A 414 2.81 -5.98 9.10
C ARG A 414 2.51 -5.31 10.45
N LEU A 415 2.70 -3.99 10.55
CA LEU A 415 2.34 -3.23 11.74
C LEU A 415 0.82 -3.27 11.97
N GLY A 416 0.03 -3.06 10.92
CA GLY A 416 -1.42 -3.13 10.96
C GLY A 416 -1.92 -4.53 11.37
N CYS A 417 -1.34 -5.59 10.80
CA CYS A 417 -1.61 -6.97 11.23
C CYS A 417 -1.28 -7.18 12.71
N GLY A 418 -0.13 -6.70 13.16
CA GLY A 418 0.27 -6.74 14.57
C GLY A 418 -0.71 -5.99 15.48
N MET A 419 -1.19 -4.81 15.06
CA MET A 419 -2.17 -4.03 15.82
C MET A 419 -3.50 -4.76 15.97
N VAL A 420 -4.04 -5.35 14.89
CA VAL A 420 -5.35 -6.02 14.94
C VAL A 420 -5.29 -7.40 15.60
N ASP A 421 -4.21 -8.16 15.37
CA ASP A 421 -4.06 -9.50 15.93
C ASP A 421 -3.70 -9.48 17.42
N ASN A 422 -3.10 -8.39 17.91
CA ASN A 422 -2.91 -8.17 19.35
C ASN A 422 -4.25 -8.00 20.10
N LEU A 423 -5.33 -7.63 19.40
CA LEU A 423 -6.67 -7.53 20.00
C LEU A 423 -7.35 -8.90 20.04
N ALA A 424 -7.38 -9.56 18.88
CA ALA A 424 -7.94 -10.90 18.72
C ALA A 424 -7.10 -11.64 17.66
N PRO A 425 -6.35 -12.69 18.05
CA PRO A 425 -5.44 -13.36 17.14
C PRO A 425 -6.13 -13.89 15.88
N GLY A 426 -5.59 -13.52 14.72
CA GLY A 426 -6.05 -13.95 13.40
C GLY A 426 -7.10 -13.04 12.74
N THR A 427 -7.44 -11.90 13.37
CA THR A 427 -8.34 -10.88 12.80
C THR A 427 -7.87 -10.39 11.44
N SER A 428 -6.56 -10.19 11.28
CA SER A 428 -5.91 -9.78 10.02
C SER A 428 -6.28 -10.66 8.82
N ARG A 429 -6.50 -11.95 9.04
CA ARG A 429 -6.87 -12.93 8.00
C ARG A 429 -8.27 -12.71 7.42
N ALA A 430 -9.12 -11.97 8.13
CA ALA A 430 -10.45 -11.59 7.66
C ALA A 430 -10.44 -10.26 6.89
N MET A 431 -9.27 -9.62 6.77
CA MET A 431 -9.13 -8.26 6.23
C MET A 431 -8.45 -8.26 4.87
N ASP A 432 -8.73 -7.22 4.09
CA ASP A 432 -7.98 -6.85 2.89
C ASP A 432 -6.93 -5.76 3.22
N GLU A 433 -6.10 -5.42 2.24
CA GLU A 433 -5.04 -4.41 2.37
C GLU A 433 -5.60 -3.05 2.78
N GLU A 434 -6.69 -2.59 2.16
CA GLU A 434 -7.29 -1.27 2.44
C GLU A 434 -7.77 -1.19 3.90
N GLN A 435 -8.40 -2.25 4.39
CA GLN A 435 -8.84 -2.34 5.78
C GLN A 435 -7.66 -2.32 6.76
N ILE A 436 -6.55 -3.00 6.46
CA ILE A 436 -5.35 -3.00 7.32
C ILE A 436 -4.67 -1.63 7.29
N SER A 437 -4.53 -1.02 6.10
CA SER A 437 -3.93 0.30 5.93
C SER A 437 -4.76 1.40 6.60
N ALA A 438 -6.09 1.26 6.66
CA ALA A 438 -6.92 2.16 7.45
C ALA A 438 -6.60 2.11 8.96
N ILE A 439 -6.09 0.99 9.48
CA ILE A 439 -5.67 0.86 10.88
C ILE A 439 -4.32 1.54 11.13
N THR A 440 -3.39 1.47 10.18
CA THR A 440 -2.05 2.06 10.35
C THR A 440 -2.06 3.58 10.25
N VAL A 441 -3.09 4.16 9.61
CA VAL A 441 -3.35 5.60 9.59
C VAL A 441 -3.85 6.11 10.94
N LEU A 442 -4.40 5.24 11.79
CA LEU A 442 -4.89 5.63 13.11
C LEU A 442 -3.73 6.08 14.00
N GLY A 443 -3.80 7.32 14.44
CA GLY A 443 -2.86 7.84 15.39
C GLY A 443 -3.06 7.33 16.79
N PRO A 444 -2.01 7.17 17.62
CA PRO A 444 -2.23 6.95 19.04
C PRO A 444 -3.01 8.12 19.64
N THR A 445 -4.01 7.84 20.48
CA THR A 445 -4.76 8.87 21.21
C THR A 445 -4.23 9.09 22.63
N SER A 446 -3.27 8.27 23.06
CA SER A 446 -2.58 8.36 24.35
C SER A 446 -1.11 7.95 24.24
N GLU A 447 -0.29 8.40 25.19
CA GLU A 447 1.14 8.05 25.25
C GLU A 447 1.36 6.53 25.47
N ALA A 448 0.51 5.89 26.27
CA ALA A 448 0.58 4.45 26.50
C ALA A 448 0.31 3.66 25.20
N GLN A 449 -0.69 4.10 24.42
CA GLN A 449 -0.97 3.52 23.12
C GLN A 449 0.15 3.79 22.11
N ALA A 450 0.72 5.01 22.10
CA ALA A 450 1.88 5.33 21.27
C ALA A 450 3.06 4.40 21.57
N THR A 451 3.29 4.10 22.85
CA THR A 451 4.33 3.16 23.28
C THR A 451 4.03 1.73 22.83
N LEU A 452 2.79 1.27 22.92
CA LEU A 452 2.38 -0.05 22.43
C LEU A 452 2.61 -0.19 20.92
N MET A 453 2.20 0.80 20.13
CA MET A 453 2.42 0.81 18.67
C MET A 453 3.91 0.80 18.31
N ARG A 454 4.75 1.54 19.04
CA ARG A 454 6.22 1.47 18.89
C ARG A 454 6.78 0.10 19.24
N LEU A 455 6.27 -0.56 20.27
CA LEU A 455 6.74 -1.90 20.62
C LEU A 455 6.45 -2.92 19.53
N LEU A 456 5.28 -2.82 18.87
CA LEU A 456 4.93 -3.66 17.72
C LEU A 456 5.87 -3.45 16.53
N GLY A 457 6.31 -2.21 16.29
CA GLY A 457 7.20 -1.89 15.16
C GLY A 457 8.68 -2.22 15.37
N LEU A 458 9.15 -2.48 16.61
CA LEU A 458 10.56 -2.80 16.90
C LEU A 458 11.09 -4.00 16.10
N ARG A 459 10.32 -5.09 16.05
CA ARG A 459 10.70 -6.29 15.31
C ARG A 459 10.66 -6.05 13.81
N ILE A 460 9.69 -5.27 13.35
CA ILE A 460 9.51 -4.95 11.93
C ILE A 460 10.71 -4.15 11.41
N ILE A 461 11.17 -3.14 12.16
CA ILE A 461 12.30 -2.32 11.72
C ILE A 461 13.64 -3.05 11.81
N THR A 462 13.80 -3.97 12.76
CA THR A 462 15.01 -4.80 12.83
C THR A 462 15.04 -5.84 11.71
N ASP A 463 13.91 -6.49 11.40
CA ASP A 463 13.80 -7.39 10.24
C ASP A 463 14.05 -6.63 8.92
N TRP A 464 13.47 -5.43 8.76
CA TRP A 464 13.75 -4.55 7.61
C TRP A 464 15.25 -4.20 7.51
N ALA A 465 15.89 -3.87 8.62
CA ALA A 465 17.31 -3.52 8.65
C ALA A 465 18.22 -4.71 8.30
N VAL A 466 17.85 -5.93 8.71
CA VAL A 466 18.55 -7.16 8.29
C VAL A 466 18.37 -7.44 6.80
N LEU A 467 17.14 -7.32 6.27
CA LEU A 467 16.85 -7.47 4.84
C LEU A 467 17.66 -6.48 3.98
N ASN A 468 17.85 -5.27 4.49
CA ASN A 468 18.60 -4.21 3.81
C ASN A 468 20.10 -4.24 4.09
N GLY A 469 20.60 -5.05 5.02
CA GLY A 469 22.04 -5.12 5.36
C GLY A 469 22.54 -3.99 6.24
N VAL A 470 21.63 -3.21 6.86
CA VAL A 470 21.96 -2.13 7.80
C VAL A 470 22.51 -2.69 9.12
N ILE A 471 21.96 -3.81 9.58
CA ILE A 471 22.44 -4.54 10.76
C ILE A 471 22.63 -6.02 10.44
N PRO A 472 23.59 -6.70 11.08
CA PRO A 472 23.73 -8.14 10.94
C PRO A 472 22.58 -8.87 11.62
N ARG A 473 22.25 -10.06 11.13
CA ARG A 473 21.26 -10.94 11.75
C ARG A 473 21.77 -11.45 13.11
N ALA A 474 20.96 -11.31 14.16
CA ALA A 474 21.24 -11.88 15.47
C ALA A 474 20.82 -13.37 15.52
N PRO A 475 21.70 -14.32 15.92
CA PRO A 475 21.35 -15.76 15.97
C PRO A 475 20.22 -16.11 16.96
N ASP A 476 20.19 -15.41 18.09
CA ASP A 476 19.19 -15.52 19.15
C ASP A 476 17.96 -14.62 18.92
N GLY A 477 18.05 -13.67 17.99
CA GLY A 477 17.02 -12.66 17.72
C GLY A 477 17.07 -11.46 18.68
N GLU A 478 18.11 -11.35 19.51
CA GLU A 478 18.30 -10.22 20.41
C GLU A 478 19.18 -9.15 19.74
N TYR A 479 18.63 -7.95 19.58
CA TYR A 479 19.36 -6.81 19.01
C TYR A 479 19.76 -5.82 20.10
N SER A 480 21.00 -5.31 20.01
CA SER A 480 21.47 -4.27 20.91
C SER A 480 20.75 -2.94 20.67
N ALA A 481 20.72 -2.08 21.69
CA ALA A 481 20.13 -0.75 21.58
C ALA A 481 20.75 0.09 20.44
N HIS A 482 22.06 -0.05 20.22
CA HIS A 482 22.78 0.60 19.12
C HIS A 482 22.31 0.10 17.74
N MET A 483 22.07 -1.20 17.58
CA MET A 483 21.55 -1.77 16.33
C MET A 483 20.13 -1.28 16.03
N ILE A 484 19.28 -1.20 17.05
CA ILE A 484 17.92 -0.64 16.89
C ILE A 484 18.00 0.83 16.47
N GLN A 485 18.89 1.62 17.08
CA GLN A 485 19.10 3.02 16.69
C GLN A 485 19.61 3.15 15.25
N ALA A 486 20.57 2.31 14.84
CA ALA A 486 21.08 2.29 13.46
C ALA A 486 19.97 1.94 12.46
N ALA A 487 19.16 0.91 12.76
CA ALA A 487 18.01 0.52 11.95
C ALA A 487 17.00 1.67 11.79
N SER A 488 16.62 2.31 12.90
CA SER A 488 15.72 3.46 12.88
C SER A 488 16.29 4.63 12.09
N ALA A 489 17.56 5.00 12.31
CA ALA A 489 18.19 6.11 11.61
C ALA A 489 18.28 5.88 10.10
N ALA A 490 18.66 4.66 9.67
CA ALA A 490 18.72 4.31 8.26
C ALA A 490 17.35 4.35 7.58
N PHE A 491 16.31 3.81 8.23
CA PHE A 491 14.94 3.85 7.73
C PHE A 491 14.42 5.28 7.57
N GLN A 492 14.66 6.13 8.57
CA GLN A 492 14.25 7.54 8.53
C GLN A 492 14.98 8.32 7.45
N GLY A 493 16.30 8.12 7.32
CA GLY A 493 17.09 8.73 6.25
C GLY A 493 16.56 8.35 4.86
N GLN A 494 16.25 7.07 4.64
CA GLN A 494 15.64 6.60 3.39
C GLN A 494 14.28 7.28 3.14
N ARG A 495 13.41 7.37 4.14
CA ARG A 495 12.09 8.05 4.02
C ARG A 495 12.23 9.53 3.70
N GLU A 496 13.13 10.23 4.39
CA GLU A 496 13.39 11.65 4.16
C GLU A 496 13.91 11.91 2.75
N ASP A 497 14.83 11.07 2.25
CA ASP A 497 15.35 11.16 0.89
C ASP A 497 14.25 10.94 -0.16
N VAL A 498 13.33 10.00 0.07
CA VAL A 498 12.17 9.76 -0.80
C VAL A 498 11.17 10.91 -0.76
N SER A 499 10.84 11.42 0.44
CA SER A 499 9.94 12.57 0.61
C SER A 499 10.51 13.85 -0.03
N ARG A 500 11.82 14.06 0.10
CA ARG A 500 12.52 15.17 -0.54
C ARG A 500 12.50 15.03 -2.06
N ALA A 501 12.80 13.84 -2.58
CA ALA A 501 12.72 13.53 -4.01
C ALA A 501 11.31 13.76 -4.56
N PHE A 502 10.27 13.34 -3.82
CA PHE A 502 8.87 13.58 -4.18
C PHE A 502 8.56 15.06 -4.30
N THR A 503 8.85 15.81 -3.24
CA THR A 503 8.57 17.24 -3.16
C THR A 503 9.27 18.01 -4.29
N GLN A 504 10.51 17.63 -4.59
CA GLN A 504 11.29 18.21 -5.67
C GLN A 504 10.72 17.93 -7.06
N CYS A 505 10.29 16.68 -7.32
CA CYS A 505 9.67 16.28 -8.59
C CYS A 505 8.25 16.82 -8.79
N ALA A 506 7.51 17.09 -7.72
CA ALA A 506 6.16 17.64 -7.79
C ALA A 506 6.13 19.08 -8.35
N SER A 507 7.27 19.77 -8.35
CA SER A 507 7.42 21.08 -8.99
C SER A 507 7.40 20.95 -10.52
N GLY A 508 6.54 21.71 -11.20
CA GLY A 508 6.51 21.73 -12.66
C GLY A 508 7.75 22.41 -13.25
N LEU A 509 8.13 22.04 -14.48
CA LEU A 509 9.22 22.69 -15.24
C LEU A 509 9.03 24.22 -15.23
N PRO A 510 10.02 25.01 -14.74
CA PRO A 510 9.95 26.46 -14.81
C PRO A 510 9.92 26.92 -16.26
N THR A 511 8.90 27.68 -16.64
CA THR A 511 8.72 28.18 -18.01
C THR A 511 9.17 29.63 -18.11
N ARG A 512 9.54 30.06 -19.32
CA ARG A 512 9.81 31.48 -19.62
C ARG A 512 8.65 32.38 -19.17
N ARG A 513 7.41 31.90 -19.31
CA ARG A 513 6.20 32.62 -18.88
C ARG A 513 6.10 32.73 -17.36
N SER A 514 6.32 31.65 -16.61
CA SER A 514 6.24 31.69 -15.15
C SER A 514 7.33 32.57 -14.54
N VAL A 515 8.54 32.55 -15.10
CA VAL A 515 9.63 33.46 -14.70
C VAL A 515 9.27 34.91 -15.04
N ALA A 516 8.73 35.18 -16.23
CA ALA A 516 8.30 36.53 -16.62
C ALA A 516 7.22 37.11 -15.70
N ILE A 517 6.20 36.32 -15.35
CA ILE A 517 5.13 36.73 -14.43
C ILE A 517 5.70 37.04 -13.04
N ALA A 518 6.60 36.19 -12.53
CA ALA A 518 7.22 36.39 -11.22
C ALA A 518 8.02 37.70 -11.14
N GLU A 519 8.78 38.05 -12.17
CA GLU A 519 9.52 39.32 -12.22
C GLU A 519 8.60 40.53 -12.44
N LEU A 520 7.56 40.40 -13.27
CA LEU A 520 6.58 41.46 -13.48
C LEU A 520 5.80 41.79 -12.20
N LEU A 521 5.43 40.80 -11.38
CA LEU A 521 4.75 41.04 -10.10
C LEU A 521 5.58 41.88 -9.12
N LYS A 522 6.92 41.81 -9.19
CA LYS A 522 7.81 42.63 -8.35
C LYS A 522 7.74 44.12 -8.70
N VAL A 523 7.51 44.44 -9.98
CA VAL A 523 7.44 45.84 -10.47
C VAL A 523 6.00 46.37 -10.61
N PHE A 524 4.99 45.50 -10.43
CA PHE A 524 3.56 45.82 -10.37
C PHE A 524 2.96 45.42 -9.00
N PRO A 525 3.34 46.09 -7.89
CA PRO A 525 2.85 45.73 -6.56
C PRO A 525 1.32 45.89 -6.46
N GLY A 526 0.66 44.97 -5.75
CA GLY A 526 -0.80 44.98 -5.55
C GLY A 526 -1.64 44.46 -6.74
N VAL A 527 -1.00 44.01 -7.83
CA VAL A 527 -1.67 43.38 -8.97
C VAL A 527 -1.61 41.85 -8.81
N ALA A 528 -2.77 41.18 -8.84
CA ALA A 528 -2.81 39.72 -8.86
C ALA A 528 -2.30 39.16 -10.20
N ALA A 529 -1.70 37.96 -10.18
CA ALA A 529 -1.16 37.30 -11.38
C ALA A 529 -2.19 37.20 -12.53
N SER A 530 -3.44 36.85 -12.21
CA SER A 530 -4.53 36.77 -13.19
C SER A 530 -4.84 38.10 -13.88
N ARG A 531 -4.74 39.21 -13.15
CA ARG A 531 -4.91 40.56 -13.72
C ARG A 531 -3.70 40.94 -14.59
N LEU A 532 -2.49 40.59 -14.15
CA LEU A 532 -1.25 40.85 -14.88
C LEU A 532 -1.21 40.14 -16.24
N GLU A 533 -1.71 38.91 -16.31
CA GLU A 533 -1.84 38.15 -17.55
C GLU A 533 -2.82 38.78 -18.56
N GLY A 534 -3.83 39.51 -18.08
CA GLY A 534 -4.76 40.28 -18.90
C GLY A 534 -4.25 41.66 -19.33
N MET A 535 -3.11 42.13 -18.80
CA MET A 535 -2.56 43.44 -19.15
C MET A 535 -1.97 43.43 -20.56
N THR A 536 -2.22 44.51 -21.29
CA THR A 536 -1.72 44.70 -22.66
C THR A 536 -1.00 46.03 -22.82
N VAL A 537 -0.09 46.08 -23.80
CA VAL A 537 0.71 47.24 -24.17
C VAL A 537 0.54 47.58 -25.65
N GLN A 538 0.73 48.86 -25.97
CA GLN A 538 0.82 49.38 -27.34
C GLN A 538 2.05 50.27 -27.50
N LEU A 539 2.48 50.50 -28.75
CA LEU A 539 3.57 51.45 -29.02
C LEU A 539 3.13 52.86 -28.60
N ALA A 540 3.98 53.56 -27.84
CA ALA A 540 3.67 54.90 -27.33
C ALA A 540 3.57 55.96 -28.46
N ASP A 541 4.42 55.85 -29.47
CA ASP A 541 4.40 56.74 -30.64
C ASP A 541 3.24 56.39 -31.59
N ALA A 542 2.46 57.40 -31.98
CA ALA A 542 1.34 57.26 -32.91
C ALA A 542 1.82 57.04 -34.36
N GLY A 543 2.95 57.62 -34.76
CA GLY A 543 3.57 57.40 -36.07
C GLY A 543 4.01 55.94 -36.24
N ALA A 544 4.74 55.41 -35.26
CA ALA A 544 5.18 54.01 -35.23
C ALA A 544 4.02 53.01 -35.21
N ARG A 545 2.89 53.33 -34.56
CA ARG A 545 1.67 52.50 -34.62
C ARG A 545 1.07 52.41 -36.01
N ARG A 546 1.11 53.49 -36.78
CA ARG A 546 0.59 53.52 -38.17
C ARG A 546 1.49 52.77 -39.14
N ASN A 547 2.80 52.88 -38.95
CA ASN A 547 3.80 52.26 -39.82
C ASN A 547 4.24 50.87 -39.33
N MET A 548 3.43 50.21 -38.49
CA MET A 548 3.74 48.89 -37.96
C MET A 548 3.65 47.84 -39.08
N ARG A 549 4.60 46.90 -39.10
CA ARG A 549 4.58 45.78 -40.07
C ARG A 549 3.27 45.00 -39.92
N VAL A 550 2.73 44.50 -41.03
CA VAL A 550 1.49 43.69 -41.03
C VAL A 550 1.62 42.44 -40.15
N SER A 551 2.85 41.93 -39.99
CA SER A 551 3.20 40.78 -39.15
C SER A 551 3.19 41.07 -37.64
N GLU A 552 2.90 42.31 -37.22
CA GLU A 552 2.99 42.72 -35.81
C GLU A 552 1.61 43.15 -35.28
N PRO A 553 1.14 42.59 -34.16
CA PRO A 553 -0.16 42.95 -33.60
C PRO A 553 -0.11 44.36 -32.98
N ARG A 554 -1.16 45.15 -33.20
CA ARG A 554 -1.29 46.52 -32.68
C ARG A 554 -1.29 46.60 -31.15
N THR A 555 -1.81 45.57 -30.51
CA THR A 555 -1.87 45.42 -29.05
C THR A 555 -1.19 44.10 -28.70
N ARG A 556 -0.31 44.11 -27.70
CA ARG A 556 0.41 42.92 -27.23
C ARG A 556 0.13 42.64 -25.77
N SER A 557 0.24 41.38 -25.35
CA SER A 557 0.31 41.06 -23.92
C SER A 557 1.55 41.69 -23.30
N LEU A 558 1.42 42.28 -22.11
CA LEU A 558 2.55 42.80 -21.34
C LEU A 558 3.57 41.67 -21.06
N VAL A 559 3.05 40.49 -20.68
CA VAL A 559 3.86 39.31 -20.38
C VAL A 559 4.63 38.84 -21.60
N GLU A 560 3.97 38.66 -22.74
CA GLU A 560 4.64 38.21 -23.98
C GLU A 560 5.67 39.22 -24.48
N THR A 561 5.38 40.52 -24.37
CA THR A 561 6.31 41.57 -24.81
C THR A 561 7.57 41.60 -23.95
N TYR A 562 7.45 41.30 -22.65
CA TYR A 562 8.61 41.11 -21.79
C TYR A 562 9.35 39.81 -22.13
N MET A 563 8.60 38.72 -22.34
CA MET A 563 9.16 37.43 -22.76
C MET A 563 10.05 37.57 -24.00
N THR A 564 9.61 38.29 -25.05
CA THR A 564 10.36 38.49 -26.30
C THR A 564 11.56 39.44 -26.19
N GLY A 565 11.77 40.06 -25.02
CA GLY A 565 12.78 41.10 -24.84
C GLY A 565 12.42 42.42 -25.54
N ASP A 566 11.23 42.52 -26.12
CA ASP A 566 10.78 43.70 -26.85
C ASP A 566 10.36 44.84 -25.91
N LEU A 567 10.05 44.55 -24.64
CA LEU A 567 9.61 45.50 -23.63
C LEU A 567 10.76 46.43 -23.21
N THR A 568 11.05 47.42 -24.04
CA THR A 568 12.13 48.40 -23.83
C THR A 568 11.58 49.76 -23.40
N PRO A 569 12.31 50.52 -22.56
CA PRO A 569 11.90 51.88 -22.17
C PRO A 569 11.68 52.78 -23.39
N GLY A 570 10.72 53.68 -23.29
CA GLY A 570 10.32 54.63 -24.31
C GLY A 570 9.45 54.01 -25.39
N LYS A 571 9.40 52.69 -25.60
CA LYS A 571 8.67 52.13 -26.74
C LYS A 571 7.19 51.88 -26.46
N TRP A 572 6.81 51.63 -25.21
CA TRP A 572 5.51 51.07 -24.85
C TRP A 572 4.72 51.95 -23.89
N VAL A 573 3.40 51.78 -23.89
CA VAL A 573 2.45 52.28 -22.89
C VAL A 573 1.40 51.21 -22.62
N LEU A 574 0.85 51.16 -21.41
CA LEU A 574 -0.27 50.26 -21.10
C LEU A 574 -1.51 50.68 -21.87
N THR A 575 -2.25 49.71 -22.43
CA THR A 575 -3.47 49.99 -23.18
C THR A 575 -4.53 50.69 -22.33
N SER A 576 -4.58 50.42 -21.02
CA SER A 576 -5.50 51.07 -20.07
C SER A 576 -5.23 52.57 -19.89
N ASP A 577 -4.00 53.01 -20.18
CA ASP A 577 -3.54 54.37 -19.91
C ASP A 577 -3.61 55.24 -21.17
N LEU A 578 -4.03 54.67 -22.30
CA LEU A 578 -4.32 55.40 -23.53
C LEU A 578 -5.69 56.09 -23.45
N PRO A 579 -5.80 57.37 -23.83
CA PRO A 579 -7.09 58.05 -23.92
C PRO A 579 -8.02 57.32 -24.89
N GLN A 580 -9.26 57.04 -24.46
CA GLN A 580 -10.29 56.56 -25.38
C GLN A 580 -10.70 57.72 -26.27
N ALA A 581 -10.31 57.69 -27.55
CA ALA A 581 -10.86 58.64 -28.51
C ALA A 581 -12.37 58.38 -28.68
N PRO A 582 -13.24 59.40 -28.65
CA PRO A 582 -14.63 59.20 -29.03
C PRO A 582 -14.66 58.67 -30.47
N ALA A 583 -15.39 57.57 -30.69
CA ALA A 583 -15.53 56.95 -32.00
C ALA A 583 -16.33 57.88 -32.94
N ARG A 584 -15.72 58.93 -33.47
CA ARG A 584 -16.26 59.63 -34.63
C ARG A 584 -15.98 58.77 -35.85
N ALA A 585 -17.06 58.28 -36.48
CA ALA A 585 -16.97 57.66 -37.80
C ALA A 585 -16.32 58.67 -38.75
N ALA A 586 -15.24 58.27 -39.43
CA ALA A 586 -14.64 59.10 -40.46
C ALA A 586 -15.67 59.28 -41.57
N SER A 587 -16.02 60.52 -41.91
CA SER A 587 -17.00 60.79 -42.97
C SER A 587 -16.41 60.60 -44.36
N SER A 588 -15.09 60.37 -44.46
CA SER A 588 -14.35 60.17 -45.71
C SER A 588 -13.07 59.34 -45.49
N PRO A 589 -12.62 58.54 -46.49
CA PRO A 589 -11.32 57.86 -46.50
C PRO A 589 -10.11 58.78 -46.36
N TYR A 590 -10.27 60.09 -46.60
CA TYR A 590 -9.19 61.09 -46.60
C TYR A 590 -9.12 61.95 -45.33
N GLN A 591 -9.96 61.67 -44.32
CA GLN A 591 -9.99 62.45 -43.09
C GLN A 591 -8.88 61.97 -42.14
N PRO A 592 -7.94 62.84 -41.70
CA PRO A 592 -6.93 62.45 -40.72
C PRO A 592 -7.62 62.10 -39.39
N ARG A 593 -7.57 60.82 -39.00
CA ARG A 593 -8.02 60.40 -37.66
C ARG A 593 -7.15 61.08 -36.61
N SER A 594 -7.77 61.73 -35.61
CA SER A 594 -7.04 62.25 -34.46
C SER A 594 -6.22 61.14 -33.81
N GLU A 595 -4.91 61.36 -33.72
CA GLU A 595 -3.97 60.42 -33.13
C GLU A 595 -4.14 60.40 -31.61
N VAL A 596 -4.36 59.21 -31.05
CA VAL A 596 -4.37 59.03 -29.59
C VAL A 596 -2.93 59.09 -29.10
N ILE A 597 -2.47 60.25 -28.64
CA ILE A 597 -1.13 60.43 -28.07
C ILE A 597 -1.11 59.84 -26.66
N ALA A 598 -0.08 59.04 -26.36
CA ALA A 598 0.11 58.49 -25.02
C ALA A 598 0.57 59.59 -24.03
N PRO A 599 -0.05 59.70 -22.83
CA PRO A 599 0.41 60.64 -21.81
C PRO A 599 1.86 60.38 -21.42
N VAL A 600 2.68 61.45 -21.37
CA VAL A 600 4.13 61.35 -21.10
C VAL A 600 4.38 60.80 -19.69
N GLU A 601 3.55 61.18 -18.73
CA GLU A 601 3.62 60.74 -17.33
C GLU A 601 3.40 59.23 -17.23
N LYS A 602 2.40 58.69 -17.92
CA LYS A 602 2.09 57.24 -17.92
C LYS A 602 3.14 56.40 -18.64
N ARG A 603 3.74 56.95 -19.70
CA ARG A 603 4.90 56.34 -20.35
C ARG A 603 6.10 56.29 -19.40
N ASN A 604 6.39 57.39 -18.70
CA ASN A 604 7.49 57.45 -17.73
C ASN A 604 7.27 56.51 -16.53
N GLU A 605 6.03 56.36 -16.05
CA GLU A 605 5.66 55.40 -15.00
C GLU A 605 5.97 53.96 -15.42
N LEU A 606 5.58 53.57 -16.64
CA LEU A 606 5.87 52.23 -17.17
C LEU A 606 7.37 52.04 -17.42
N ASP A 607 8.07 53.04 -17.97
CA ASP A 607 9.51 52.99 -18.20
C ASP A 607 10.31 52.81 -16.91
N ALA A 608 9.89 53.45 -15.82
CA ALA A 608 10.51 53.27 -14.51
C ALA A 608 10.38 51.83 -14.00
N ARG A 609 9.26 51.15 -14.32
CA ARG A 609 9.07 49.71 -14.02
C ARG A 609 9.92 48.83 -14.92
N ILE A 610 9.95 49.10 -16.23
CA ILE A 610 10.73 48.34 -17.22
C ILE A 610 12.21 48.34 -16.86
N ARG A 611 12.79 49.48 -16.44
CA ARG A 611 14.20 49.58 -16.05
C ARG A 611 14.61 48.69 -14.86
N ARG A 612 13.65 48.23 -14.07
CA ARG A 612 13.88 47.32 -12.94
C ARG A 612 13.75 45.85 -13.31
N LEU A 613 13.32 45.54 -14.54
CA LEU A 613 13.15 44.17 -15.00
C LEU A 613 14.49 43.59 -15.50
N PRO A 614 14.90 42.40 -15.01
CA PRO A 614 16.10 41.72 -15.49
C PRO A 614 15.90 41.06 -16.86
N ALA A 615 16.99 40.63 -17.50
CA ALA A 615 16.93 39.81 -18.71
C ALA A 615 16.47 38.38 -18.38
N LEU A 616 15.49 37.87 -19.14
CA LEU A 616 14.84 36.59 -18.83
C LEU A 616 15.68 35.35 -19.17
N ASP A 617 16.51 35.39 -20.21
CA ASP A 617 17.26 34.20 -20.64
C ASP A 617 18.20 33.65 -19.55
N GLY A 618 18.90 34.54 -18.85
CA GLY A 618 19.80 34.14 -17.75
C GLY A 618 19.03 33.58 -16.54
N LEU A 619 17.89 34.18 -16.20
CA LEU A 619 17.03 33.71 -15.11
C LEU A 619 16.37 32.37 -15.44
N LEU A 620 15.88 32.20 -16.66
CA LEU A 620 15.28 30.95 -17.11
C LEU A 620 16.32 29.83 -17.12
N LYS A 621 17.52 30.09 -17.64
CA LYS A 621 18.61 29.10 -17.63
C LYS A 621 18.92 28.67 -16.19
N LYS A 622 19.08 29.63 -15.27
CA LYS A 622 19.31 29.33 -13.85
C LYS A 622 18.19 28.49 -13.24
N ALA A 623 16.92 28.87 -13.45
CA ALA A 623 15.77 28.14 -12.92
C ALA A 623 15.67 26.72 -13.49
N VAL A 624 15.93 26.54 -14.79
CA VAL A 624 15.98 25.22 -15.45
C VAL A 624 17.14 24.39 -14.90
N ASP A 625 18.31 24.98 -14.66
CA ASP A 625 19.47 24.27 -14.10
C ASP A 625 19.20 23.80 -12.67
N GLU A 626 18.57 24.64 -11.84
CA GLU A 626 18.13 24.29 -10.49
C GLU A 626 17.08 23.16 -10.52
N HIS A 627 16.08 23.24 -11.39
CA HIS A 627 15.06 22.20 -11.57
C HIS A 627 15.67 20.89 -12.07
N ARG A 628 16.57 20.94 -13.05
CA ARG A 628 17.33 19.78 -13.55
C ARG A 628 18.15 19.12 -12.44
N SER A 629 18.80 19.92 -11.59
CA SER A 629 19.56 19.42 -10.45
C SER A 629 18.65 18.67 -9.45
N ALA A 630 17.48 19.24 -9.16
CA ALA A 630 16.48 18.60 -8.31
C ALA A 630 15.98 17.27 -8.90
N LEU A 631 15.70 17.22 -10.21
CA LEU A 631 15.31 15.99 -10.90
C LEU A 631 16.42 14.94 -10.92
N LYS A 632 17.69 15.35 -11.06
CA LYS A 632 18.84 14.44 -10.93
C LYS A 632 18.93 13.83 -9.54
N SER A 633 18.70 14.63 -8.49
CA SER A 633 18.68 14.14 -7.11
C SER A 633 17.55 13.13 -6.90
N ALA A 634 16.35 13.40 -7.42
CA ALA A 634 15.24 12.47 -7.31
C ALA A 634 15.47 11.18 -8.10
N TYR A 635 16.02 11.28 -9.31
CA TYR A 635 16.42 10.12 -10.10
C TYR A 635 17.50 9.30 -9.40
N ALA A 636 18.42 9.95 -8.69
CA ALA A 636 19.40 9.27 -7.86
C ALA A 636 18.76 8.43 -6.75
N THR A 637 17.79 9.01 -6.02
CA THR A 637 17.04 8.31 -4.98
C THR A 637 16.28 7.10 -5.56
N GLN A 638 15.64 7.26 -6.71
CA GLN A 638 14.95 6.16 -7.39
C GLN A 638 15.91 5.00 -7.72
N LEU A 639 17.08 5.30 -8.30
CA LEU A 639 18.07 4.28 -8.65
C LEU A 639 18.60 3.56 -7.41
N LYS A 640 18.84 4.26 -6.30
CA LYS A 640 19.26 3.64 -5.03
C LYS A 640 18.21 2.65 -4.52
N LEU A 641 16.93 3.02 -4.54
CA LEU A 641 15.84 2.12 -4.14
C LEU A 641 15.81 0.86 -5.03
N ARG A 642 15.86 1.05 -6.35
CA ARG A 642 15.81 -0.08 -7.30
C ARG A 642 17.00 -1.03 -7.16
N ILE A 643 18.20 -0.51 -6.87
CA ILE A 643 19.38 -1.34 -6.59
C ILE A 643 19.21 -2.09 -5.26
N ALA A 644 18.63 -1.46 -4.23
CA ALA A 644 18.36 -2.11 -2.94
C ALA A 644 17.28 -3.21 -3.02
N GLU A 645 16.36 -3.11 -3.98
CA GLU A 645 15.32 -4.10 -4.28
C GLU A 645 15.80 -5.29 -5.12
N LEU A 646 17.03 -5.25 -5.67
CA LEU A 646 17.56 -6.39 -6.44
C LEU A 646 17.73 -7.65 -5.58
N PRO A 647 17.66 -8.85 -6.18
CA PRO A 647 17.98 -10.09 -5.47
C PRO A 647 19.33 -10.02 -4.77
N LEU A 648 19.45 -10.65 -3.60
CA LEU A 648 20.66 -10.58 -2.77
C LEU A 648 21.94 -10.93 -3.54
N ALA A 649 21.89 -11.94 -4.42
CA ALA A 649 23.04 -12.33 -5.25
C ALA A 649 23.52 -11.19 -6.16
N ASP A 650 22.59 -10.42 -6.71
CA ASP A 650 22.88 -9.30 -7.62
C ASP A 650 23.40 -8.09 -6.85
N ARG A 651 22.84 -7.82 -5.66
CA ARG A 651 23.35 -6.80 -4.73
C ARG A 651 24.79 -7.09 -4.32
N LYS A 652 25.10 -8.34 -3.96
CA LYS A 652 26.48 -8.76 -3.64
C LYS A 652 27.40 -8.61 -4.84
N LEU A 653 26.93 -8.97 -6.05
CA LEU A 653 27.72 -8.85 -7.27
C LEU A 653 28.05 -7.38 -7.60
N LEU A 654 27.10 -6.47 -7.42
CA LEU A 654 27.34 -5.03 -7.63
C LEU A 654 28.27 -4.42 -6.59
N GLU A 655 28.21 -4.88 -5.33
CA GLU A 655 29.05 -4.37 -4.24
C GLU A 655 30.50 -4.88 -4.33
N LEU A 656 30.67 -6.21 -4.42
CA LEU A 656 31.96 -6.88 -4.35
C LEU A 656 32.66 -6.96 -5.71
N GLY A 657 31.92 -6.78 -6.81
CA GLY A 657 32.43 -6.89 -8.17
C GLY A 657 32.99 -5.60 -8.75
N ASN A 658 33.81 -5.76 -9.79
CA ASN A 658 34.16 -4.67 -10.68
C ASN A 658 32.94 -4.29 -11.52
N VAL A 659 32.60 -3.00 -11.53
CA VAL A 659 31.40 -2.49 -12.21
C VAL A 659 31.81 -1.51 -13.30
N GLU A 660 31.38 -1.79 -14.52
CA GLU A 660 31.54 -0.93 -15.69
C GLU A 660 30.18 -0.45 -16.17
N LEU A 661 30.10 0.81 -16.57
CA LEU A 661 28.87 1.42 -17.08
C LEU A 661 29.06 1.81 -18.53
N PHE A 662 28.02 1.67 -19.34
CA PHE A 662 28.03 1.97 -20.76
C PHE A 662 26.79 2.75 -21.18
N THR A 663 27.00 3.75 -22.04
CA THR A 663 25.94 4.40 -22.80
C THR A 663 25.86 3.79 -24.18
N LEU A 664 24.65 3.75 -24.73
CA LEU A 664 24.40 3.28 -26.09
C LEU A 664 24.02 4.48 -26.96
N ARG A 665 24.42 4.48 -28.23
CA ARG A 665 24.01 5.49 -29.20
C ARG A 665 23.79 4.91 -30.58
N GLY A 666 23.03 5.65 -31.38
CA GLY A 666 22.90 5.40 -32.80
C GLY A 666 24.12 5.88 -33.60
N GLU A 667 24.14 5.50 -34.88
CA GLU A 667 25.09 6.03 -35.85
C GLU A 667 24.73 7.48 -36.19
N THR A 668 25.72 8.37 -36.23
CA THR A 668 25.49 9.81 -36.54
C THR A 668 25.27 10.06 -38.03
N GLY A 669 25.68 9.12 -38.89
CA GLY A 669 25.66 9.28 -40.35
C GLY A 669 26.78 10.18 -40.90
N GLU A 670 27.56 10.81 -40.01
CA GLU A 670 28.68 11.68 -40.35
C GLU A 670 29.96 10.90 -40.67
N ILE A 671 30.85 11.53 -41.44
CA ILE A 671 32.20 11.00 -41.63
C ILE A 671 33.00 11.17 -40.34
N GLN A 672 33.90 10.22 -40.05
CA GLN A 672 34.64 10.21 -38.79
C GLN A 672 35.37 11.54 -38.49
N ALA A 673 35.89 12.21 -39.52
CA ALA A 673 36.56 13.50 -39.40
C ALA A 673 35.63 14.68 -39.05
N LYS A 674 34.31 14.55 -39.27
CA LYS A 674 33.29 15.58 -38.98
C LYS A 674 32.42 15.22 -37.78
N GLU A 675 32.56 14.02 -37.22
CA GLU A 675 31.79 13.60 -36.05
C GLU A 675 32.27 14.37 -34.80
N THR A 676 31.46 15.32 -34.33
CA THR A 676 31.73 16.11 -33.13
C THR A 676 31.17 15.42 -31.88
N ASP A 677 31.56 15.89 -30.69
CA ASP A 677 30.93 15.45 -29.44
C ASP A 677 29.43 15.78 -29.40
N ALA A 678 29.02 16.91 -29.99
CA ALA A 678 27.62 17.28 -30.10
C ALA A 678 26.83 16.30 -30.98
N HIS A 679 27.40 15.84 -32.10
CA HIS A 679 26.77 14.80 -32.94
C HIS A 679 26.59 13.50 -32.16
N ARG A 680 27.62 13.07 -31.42
CA ARG A 680 27.56 11.84 -30.60
C ARG A 680 26.55 11.96 -29.46
N ASP A 681 26.50 13.10 -28.80
CA ASP A 681 25.59 13.35 -27.69
C ASP A 681 24.13 13.42 -28.14
N ALA A 682 23.85 13.99 -29.31
CA ALA A 682 22.51 14.02 -29.92
C ALA A 682 22.02 12.61 -30.31
N ALA A 683 22.92 11.70 -30.70
CA ALA A 683 22.58 10.32 -31.04
C ALA A 683 22.48 9.37 -29.82
N LYS A 684 22.76 9.88 -28.60
CA LYS A 684 22.83 9.08 -27.37
C LYS A 684 21.44 8.62 -26.92
N TYR A 685 21.34 7.35 -26.58
CA TYR A 685 20.12 6.74 -26.06
C TYR A 685 20.03 6.93 -24.55
N ARG A 686 19.49 8.09 -24.14
CA ARG A 686 19.51 8.57 -22.75
C ARG A 686 18.54 7.86 -21.80
N GLN A 687 17.60 7.06 -22.31
CA GLN A 687 16.57 6.43 -21.48
C GLN A 687 17.03 5.10 -20.87
N GLY A 688 18.24 4.62 -21.21
CA GLY A 688 18.81 3.42 -20.61
C GLY A 688 20.34 3.51 -20.45
N THR A 689 20.85 2.87 -19.40
CA THR A 689 22.29 2.67 -19.17
C THR A 689 22.55 1.17 -19.00
N LEU A 690 23.60 0.65 -19.63
CA LEU A 690 24.00 -0.74 -19.48
C LEU A 690 25.09 -0.83 -18.41
N ILE A 691 24.90 -1.67 -17.40
CA ILE A 691 25.89 -1.98 -16.37
C ILE A 691 26.42 -3.38 -16.63
N ARG A 692 27.74 -3.57 -16.51
CA ARG A 692 28.40 -4.88 -16.46
C ARG A 692 29.03 -5.03 -15.09
N ALA A 693 28.73 -6.12 -14.40
CA ALA A 693 29.33 -6.46 -13.12
C ALA A 693 30.08 -7.78 -13.22
N GLU A 694 31.30 -7.81 -12.70
CA GLU A 694 32.20 -8.96 -12.76
C GLU A 694 32.80 -9.23 -11.38
N HIS A 695 32.60 -10.44 -10.87
CA HIS A 695 33.22 -10.91 -9.62
C HIS A 695 33.59 -12.39 -9.74
N GLY A 696 34.88 -12.70 -9.69
CA GLY A 696 35.39 -14.03 -9.99
C GLY A 696 35.04 -14.45 -11.42
N THR A 697 34.41 -15.61 -11.60
CA THR A 697 33.96 -16.11 -12.92
C THR A 697 32.56 -15.61 -13.31
N THR A 698 31.87 -14.91 -12.42
CA THR A 698 30.49 -14.47 -12.63
C THR A 698 30.48 -13.11 -13.32
N VAL A 699 29.90 -13.06 -14.53
CA VAL A 699 29.61 -11.83 -15.26
C VAL A 699 28.10 -11.70 -15.42
N SER A 700 27.55 -10.53 -15.10
CA SER A 700 26.14 -10.21 -15.36
C SER A 700 26.00 -8.79 -15.87
N TYR A 701 25.01 -8.60 -16.74
CA TYR A 701 24.65 -7.30 -17.26
C TYR A 701 23.34 -6.84 -16.63
N TYR A 702 23.17 -5.53 -16.47
CA TYR A 702 21.94 -4.92 -15.99
C TYR A 702 21.58 -3.74 -16.90
N GLU A 703 20.40 -3.79 -17.50
CA GLU A 703 19.82 -2.67 -18.25
C GLU A 703 19.05 -1.80 -17.25
N VAL A 704 19.55 -0.60 -16.99
CA VAL A 704 18.96 0.36 -16.05
C VAL A 704 18.21 1.43 -16.83
N PHE A 705 16.87 1.39 -16.79
CA PHE A 705 16.02 2.31 -17.54
C PHE A 705 15.55 3.51 -16.70
N ALA A 706 15.40 4.67 -17.35
CA ALA A 706 14.97 5.92 -16.70
C ALA A 706 13.57 5.83 -16.06
N LYS A 707 12.68 5.01 -16.63
CA LYS A 707 11.35 4.72 -16.06
C LYS A 707 11.38 3.87 -14.80
N GLY A 708 12.53 3.34 -14.40
CA GLY A 708 12.70 2.59 -13.17
C GLY A 708 13.05 1.10 -13.28
N PRO A 709 12.69 0.30 -14.31
CA PRO A 709 13.03 -1.11 -14.28
C PRO A 709 14.53 -1.33 -14.45
N ILE A 710 15.09 -2.24 -13.65
CA ILE A 710 16.42 -2.81 -13.83
C ILE A 710 16.24 -4.25 -14.32
N VAL A 711 16.72 -4.53 -15.54
CA VAL A 711 16.58 -5.86 -16.15
C VAL A 711 17.93 -6.55 -16.16
N LYS A 712 18.04 -7.68 -15.45
CA LYS A 712 19.24 -8.53 -15.49
C LYS A 712 19.33 -9.26 -16.83
N ARG A 713 20.54 -9.33 -17.38
CA ARG A 713 20.89 -9.96 -18.65
C ARG A 713 22.10 -10.87 -18.46
N THR A 714 21.97 -12.10 -18.94
CA THR A 714 23.02 -13.14 -18.90
C THR A 714 23.36 -13.66 -20.30
N ASP A 715 22.68 -13.16 -21.32
CA ASP A 715 22.77 -13.56 -22.72
C ASP A 715 23.67 -12.64 -23.58
N LEU A 716 24.11 -11.51 -23.03
CA LEU A 716 25.03 -10.59 -23.70
C LEU A 716 26.47 -11.15 -23.72
N PRO A 717 27.28 -10.83 -24.74
CA PRO A 717 28.65 -11.33 -24.84
C PRO A 717 29.51 -10.82 -23.68
N SER A 718 30.43 -11.66 -23.20
CA SER A 718 31.32 -11.33 -22.06
C SER A 718 32.20 -10.10 -22.29
N GLN A 719 32.52 -9.81 -23.56
CA GLN A 719 33.27 -8.63 -23.99
C GLN A 719 32.45 -7.84 -25.02
N LEU A 720 32.23 -6.55 -24.73
CA LEU A 720 31.53 -5.63 -25.62
C LEU A 720 32.50 -4.98 -26.60
N VAL A 721 32.05 -4.73 -27.84
CA VAL A 721 32.80 -3.94 -28.83
C VAL A 721 32.58 -2.45 -28.54
N LEU A 722 33.62 -1.77 -28.06
CA LEU A 722 33.56 -0.36 -27.68
C LEU A 722 33.86 0.56 -28.86
N GLY A 723 33.15 1.68 -28.94
CA GLY A 723 33.37 2.73 -29.95
C GLY A 723 32.89 2.39 -31.36
N GLY A 724 32.26 1.23 -31.56
CA GLY A 724 31.79 0.76 -32.86
C GLY A 724 32.93 0.22 -33.73
N VAL A 725 32.62 0.01 -35.02
CA VAL A 725 33.58 -0.48 -36.01
C VAL A 725 33.74 0.57 -37.12
N VAL A 726 34.99 0.84 -37.51
CA VAL A 726 35.27 1.77 -38.60
C VAL A 726 35.06 1.04 -39.94
N GLU A 727 34.08 1.49 -40.71
CA GLU A 727 33.84 1.03 -42.08
C GLU A 727 34.17 2.12 -43.09
N ARG A 728 34.52 1.74 -44.32
CA ARG A 728 34.78 2.70 -45.39
C ARG A 728 33.55 2.87 -46.28
N LYS A 729 32.95 4.06 -46.27
CA LYS A 729 31.81 4.40 -47.14
C LYS A 729 32.29 5.15 -48.37
N ARG A 730 31.72 4.79 -49.53
CA ARG A 730 31.91 5.52 -50.78
C ARG A 730 30.97 6.72 -50.81
N VAL A 731 31.51 7.92 -50.93
CA VAL A 731 30.75 9.17 -51.05
C VAL A 731 31.13 9.92 -52.32
N PRO A 732 30.17 10.60 -52.97
CA PRO A 732 30.46 11.47 -54.11
C PRO A 732 31.33 12.65 -53.66
N ALA A 733 32.39 12.94 -54.40
CA ALA A 733 33.21 14.14 -54.26
C ALA A 733 33.35 14.83 -55.63
N PRO A 734 33.71 16.13 -55.69
CA PRO A 734 33.80 16.88 -56.95
C PRO A 734 34.74 16.27 -57.99
N TRP A 735 35.69 15.43 -57.58
CA TRP A 735 36.69 14.75 -58.42
C TRP A 735 36.49 13.23 -58.53
N GLY A 736 35.34 12.69 -58.10
CA GLY A 736 35.00 11.26 -58.19
C GLY A 736 34.51 10.66 -56.87
N VAL A 737 34.35 9.33 -56.82
CA VAL A 737 33.91 8.62 -55.60
C VAL A 737 35.09 8.44 -54.64
N THR A 738 35.04 9.06 -53.47
CA THR A 738 36.06 8.93 -52.43
C THR A 738 35.60 7.98 -51.32
N SER A 739 36.54 7.19 -50.80
CA SER A 739 36.31 6.24 -49.71
C SER A 739 36.70 6.86 -48.36
N VAL A 740 35.70 7.25 -47.58
CA VAL A 740 35.87 7.91 -46.27
C VAL A 740 35.56 6.96 -45.11
N PRO A 741 36.29 7.04 -43.99
CA PRO A 741 35.97 6.27 -42.79
C PRO A 741 34.71 6.81 -42.11
N ILE A 742 33.84 5.90 -41.70
CA ILE A 742 32.63 6.16 -40.90
C ILE A 742 32.56 5.18 -39.74
N VAL A 743 32.00 5.61 -38.61
CA VAL A 743 31.80 4.74 -37.44
C VAL A 743 30.43 4.06 -37.55
N ARG A 744 30.41 2.73 -37.47
CA ARG A 744 29.19 1.91 -37.53
C ARG A 744 28.94 1.18 -36.22
N GLY A 745 27.66 0.96 -35.93
CA GLY A 745 27.23 0.19 -34.78
C GLY A 745 27.44 -1.31 -34.99
N THR A 746 27.68 -2.01 -33.89
CA THR A 746 27.75 -3.48 -33.83
C THR A 746 26.40 -4.05 -33.43
N ALA A 747 26.07 -5.24 -33.94
CA ALA A 747 24.82 -5.92 -33.61
C ALA A 747 24.82 -6.35 -32.14
N LEU A 748 23.85 -5.88 -31.36
CA LEU A 748 23.66 -6.25 -29.96
C LEU A 748 22.17 -6.48 -29.70
N ALA A 749 21.83 -7.53 -28.95
CA ALA A 749 20.45 -7.89 -28.61
C ALA A 749 19.86 -6.94 -27.55
N ILE A 750 19.61 -5.69 -27.93
CA ILE A 750 19.05 -4.64 -27.07
C ILE A 750 17.80 -4.04 -27.68
N ASP A 751 16.93 -3.50 -26.82
CA ASP A 751 15.72 -2.80 -27.26
C ASP A 751 16.01 -1.29 -27.45
N VAL A 752 16.34 -0.91 -28.69
CA VAL A 752 16.69 0.49 -29.02
C VAL A 752 15.54 1.44 -28.70
N ASP A 753 14.28 1.04 -28.86
CA ASP A 753 13.15 1.91 -28.52
C ASP A 753 13.09 2.18 -27.02
N ALA A 754 13.38 1.17 -26.18
CA ALA A 754 13.45 1.35 -24.74
C ALA A 754 14.62 2.26 -24.34
N TYR A 755 15.78 2.12 -24.98
CA TYR A 755 16.96 2.95 -24.71
C TYR A 755 16.82 4.40 -25.24
N ALA A 756 16.20 4.60 -26.40
CA ALA A 756 16.12 5.90 -27.07
C ALA A 756 14.87 6.69 -26.67
N LYS A 757 13.72 6.03 -26.64
CA LYS A 757 12.40 6.64 -26.40
C LYS A 757 11.86 6.34 -25.01
N GLY A 758 12.44 5.37 -24.29
CA GLY A 758 12.03 4.96 -22.96
C GLY A 758 10.78 4.07 -22.95
N SER A 759 10.41 3.47 -24.09
CA SER A 759 9.32 2.48 -24.14
C SER A 759 9.57 1.32 -23.18
N ASP A 760 8.51 0.60 -22.81
CA ASP A 760 8.67 -0.51 -21.87
C ASP A 760 9.52 -1.61 -22.52
N PRO A 761 10.49 -2.19 -21.79
CA PRO A 761 11.47 -3.10 -22.37
C PRO A 761 10.82 -4.42 -22.80
N ARG A 762 11.02 -4.84 -24.06
CA ARG A 762 10.49 -6.11 -24.59
C ARG A 762 11.35 -7.31 -24.19
N SER A 763 10.73 -8.48 -23.99
CA SER A 763 11.42 -9.73 -23.65
C SER A 763 12.17 -10.36 -24.83
N THR A 764 11.59 -10.35 -26.03
CA THR A 764 12.20 -10.83 -27.28
C THR A 764 12.79 -9.66 -28.06
N ARG A 765 14.08 -9.73 -28.40
CA ARG A 765 14.81 -8.61 -29.03
C ARG A 765 15.62 -9.09 -30.22
N GLU A 766 15.38 -8.49 -31.38
CA GLU A 766 16.25 -8.66 -32.54
C GLU A 766 17.55 -7.86 -32.36
N PRO A 767 18.70 -8.37 -32.84
CA PRO A 767 19.95 -7.63 -32.77
C PRO A 767 19.84 -6.29 -33.49
N SER A 768 20.15 -5.20 -32.80
CA SER A 768 20.17 -3.85 -33.34
C SER A 768 21.59 -3.33 -33.45
N LYS A 769 21.90 -2.56 -34.49
CA LYS A 769 23.22 -1.91 -34.64
C LYS A 769 23.33 -0.74 -33.66
N VAL A 770 24.24 -0.85 -32.71
CA VAL A 770 24.51 0.18 -31.71
C VAL A 770 25.99 0.41 -31.49
N ILE A 771 26.33 1.61 -31.07
CA ILE A 771 27.67 1.97 -30.63
C ILE A 771 27.66 1.99 -29.10
N VAL A 772 28.51 1.16 -28.50
CA VAL A 772 28.69 1.07 -27.04
C VAL A 772 29.83 2.00 -26.63
N GLU A 773 29.58 2.91 -25.70
CA GLU A 773 30.57 3.84 -25.18
C GLU A 773 30.69 3.69 -23.67
N LYS A 774 31.93 3.66 -23.16
CA LYS A 774 32.19 3.50 -21.73
C LYS A 774 31.85 4.79 -20.97
N LEU A 775 31.07 4.68 -19.91
CA LEU A 775 30.65 5.78 -19.06
C LEU A 775 31.59 5.93 -17.86
N GLY A 776 32.75 6.53 -18.13
CA GLY A 776 33.82 6.78 -17.15
C GLY A 776 34.62 5.53 -16.75
N ALA A 777 35.47 5.63 -15.72
CA ALA A 777 36.34 4.53 -15.28
C ALA A 777 35.57 3.38 -14.61
N THR A 778 36.18 2.19 -14.62
CA THR A 778 35.68 1.00 -13.89
C THR A 778 35.65 1.29 -12.39
N LEU A 779 34.54 0.97 -11.75
CA LEU A 779 34.39 1.07 -10.29
C LEU A 779 34.90 -0.25 -9.68
N PRO A 780 35.97 -0.25 -8.87
CA PRO A 780 36.53 -1.47 -8.30
C PRO A 780 35.59 -2.08 -7.26
N GLY A 781 35.60 -3.40 -7.12
CA GLY A 781 34.87 -4.11 -6.06
C GLY A 781 35.31 -3.66 -4.66
N VAL A 782 34.35 -3.54 -3.74
CA VAL A 782 34.63 -3.26 -2.33
C VAL A 782 35.01 -4.59 -1.66
N PRO A 783 36.11 -4.67 -0.88
CA PRO A 783 36.43 -5.89 -0.16
C PRO A 783 35.33 -6.19 0.85
N ARG A 784 34.96 -7.47 0.96
CA ARG A 784 33.99 -7.91 1.97
C ARG A 784 34.50 -7.52 3.37
N PRO A 785 33.65 -6.97 4.25
CA PRO A 785 34.02 -6.69 5.63
C PRO A 785 34.58 -7.92 6.36
N GLU A 786 35.57 -7.70 7.22
CA GLU A 786 36.14 -8.75 8.07
C GLU A 786 35.08 -9.31 9.04
N GLY A 787 35.15 -10.61 9.33
CA GLY A 787 34.23 -11.29 10.26
C GLY A 787 32.93 -11.84 9.65
N PHE A 788 32.65 -11.59 8.37
CA PHE A 788 31.49 -12.18 7.67
C PHE A 788 31.89 -13.39 6.82
N ALA A 789 31.13 -14.48 6.91
CA ALA A 789 31.22 -15.57 5.93
C ALA A 789 30.71 -15.12 4.54
N PRO A 790 31.11 -15.78 3.43
CA PRO A 790 30.70 -15.36 2.09
C PRO A 790 29.17 -15.30 1.91
N ASP A 791 28.49 -16.29 2.49
CA ASP A 791 27.04 -16.44 2.36
C ASP A 791 26.27 -15.49 3.28
N ASP A 792 26.86 -15.09 4.40
CA ASP A 792 26.19 -14.28 5.43
C ASP A 792 26.28 -12.77 5.20
N PHE A 793 27.20 -12.30 4.34
CA PHE A 793 27.33 -10.88 4.06
C PHE A 793 26.11 -10.33 3.30
N VAL A 794 25.47 -9.28 3.83
CA VAL A 794 24.38 -8.55 3.18
C VAL A 794 24.82 -7.10 3.01
N PRO A 795 24.96 -6.57 1.78
CA PRO A 795 25.40 -5.19 1.58
C PRO A 795 24.28 -4.20 1.89
N ASP A 796 24.55 -3.10 2.60
CA ASP A 796 23.64 -1.94 2.66
C ASP A 796 23.63 -1.21 1.30
N SER A 797 22.93 -1.79 0.34
CA SER A 797 22.95 -1.34 -1.05
C SER A 797 22.37 0.06 -1.23
N TYR A 798 21.50 0.54 -0.34
CA TYR A 798 20.94 1.89 -0.44
C TYR A 798 21.96 2.95 -0.02
N SER A 799 22.67 2.72 1.08
CA SER A 799 23.63 3.67 1.66
C SER A 799 25.08 3.43 1.21
N SER A 800 25.35 2.35 0.47
CA SER A 800 26.68 1.99 -0.02
C SER A 800 27.30 3.09 -0.88
N SER A 801 28.59 3.34 -0.64
CA SER A 801 29.41 4.23 -1.48
C SER A 801 29.49 3.74 -2.92
N LYS A 802 29.55 2.41 -3.12
CA LYS A 802 29.58 1.79 -4.46
C LYS A 802 28.29 2.10 -5.23
N THR A 803 27.13 1.97 -4.57
CA THR A 803 25.85 2.37 -5.19
C THR A 803 25.82 3.87 -5.46
N ALA A 804 26.28 4.71 -4.52
CA ALA A 804 26.33 6.15 -4.72
C ALA A 804 27.19 6.54 -5.94
N ASP A 805 28.32 5.87 -6.17
CA ASP A 805 29.18 6.08 -7.33
C ASP A 805 28.50 5.65 -8.65
N ILE A 806 27.86 4.48 -8.66
CA ILE A 806 27.08 3.99 -9.82
C ILE A 806 26.00 5.03 -10.18
N VAL A 807 25.20 5.44 -9.20
CA VAL A 807 24.07 6.36 -9.39
C VAL A 807 24.55 7.74 -9.81
N THR A 808 25.62 8.25 -9.19
CA THR A 808 26.23 9.53 -9.57
C THR A 808 26.72 9.50 -11.01
N ARG A 809 27.37 8.40 -11.42
CA ARG A 809 27.85 8.22 -12.79
C ARG A 809 26.71 8.24 -13.82
N ILE A 810 25.59 7.57 -13.52
CA ILE A 810 24.41 7.55 -14.39
C ILE A 810 23.76 8.95 -14.46
N THR A 811 23.48 9.56 -13.32
CA THR A 811 22.77 10.86 -13.23
C THR A 811 23.59 12.03 -13.79
N GLN A 812 24.92 11.97 -13.73
CA GLN A 812 25.79 12.98 -14.31
C GLN A 812 26.06 12.73 -15.79
N GLY A 813 26.34 11.49 -16.18
CA GLY A 813 26.81 11.15 -17.52
C GLY A 813 25.73 10.74 -18.54
N ASN A 814 24.58 10.23 -18.08
CA ASN A 814 23.49 9.76 -18.93
C ASN A 814 22.09 10.08 -18.37
N PHE A 815 21.90 11.31 -17.87
CA PHE A 815 20.56 11.77 -17.47
C PHE A 815 19.59 11.73 -18.67
N TYR A 816 18.35 11.31 -18.41
CA TYR A 816 17.34 10.96 -19.42
C TYR A 816 16.93 12.10 -20.35
N GLU A 817 17.21 13.35 -19.96
CA GLU A 817 16.96 14.55 -20.77
C GLU A 817 18.24 15.39 -20.86
N SER A 818 18.54 16.04 -21.98
CA SER A 818 19.68 16.96 -22.07
C SER A 818 19.32 18.33 -21.48
N GLN A 819 20.33 19.13 -21.12
CA GLN A 819 20.07 20.49 -20.61
C GLN A 819 19.46 21.37 -21.71
N GLU A 820 19.92 21.20 -22.94
CA GLU A 820 19.45 21.96 -24.10
C GLU A 820 18.00 21.64 -24.44
N THR A 821 17.62 20.36 -24.44
CA THR A 821 16.22 19.96 -24.69
C THR A 821 15.28 20.47 -23.61
N MET A 822 15.70 20.40 -22.34
CA MET A 822 14.91 20.91 -21.22
C MET A 822 14.78 22.44 -21.28
N LEU A 823 15.86 23.16 -21.61
CA LEU A 823 15.83 24.61 -21.77
C LEU A 823 14.97 25.03 -22.96
N ALA A 824 15.03 24.33 -24.08
CA ALA A 824 14.18 24.58 -25.25
C ALA A 824 12.69 24.39 -24.90
N ARG A 825 12.36 23.30 -24.19
CA ARG A 825 11.01 23.04 -23.69
C ARG A 825 10.53 24.12 -22.71
N ALA A 826 11.40 24.57 -21.81
CA ALA A 826 11.12 25.64 -20.85
C ALA A 826 10.95 27.02 -21.50
N LYS A 827 11.72 27.30 -22.57
CA LYS A 827 11.57 28.52 -23.39
C LYS A 827 10.22 28.56 -24.07
N GLY A 828 9.77 27.42 -24.61
CA GLY A 828 8.56 27.31 -25.42
C GLY A 828 8.66 28.15 -26.70
N VAL A 829 7.62 28.10 -27.52
CA VAL A 829 7.52 28.94 -28.73
C VAL A 829 6.28 29.82 -28.60
N LEU A 830 6.46 31.15 -28.68
CA LEU A 830 5.33 32.08 -28.66
C LEU A 830 4.64 32.14 -30.04
N PRO A 831 3.31 32.33 -30.12
CA PRO A 831 2.62 32.53 -31.40
C PRO A 831 3.21 33.66 -32.25
N LEU A 832 3.67 34.73 -31.59
CA LEU A 832 4.31 35.87 -32.26
C LEU A 832 5.67 35.51 -32.87
N GLU A 833 6.44 34.63 -32.22
CA GLU A 833 7.72 34.15 -32.74
C GLU A 833 7.50 33.25 -33.95
N GLN A 834 6.52 32.32 -33.87
CA GLN A 834 6.12 31.49 -35.01
C GLN A 834 5.67 32.33 -36.20
N HIS A 835 4.91 33.40 -35.96
CA HIS A 835 4.44 34.29 -37.02
C HIS A 835 5.58 35.10 -37.64
N ARG A 836 6.52 35.61 -36.83
CA ARG A 836 7.73 36.29 -37.31
C ARG A 836 8.62 35.35 -38.14
N GLU A 837 8.78 34.10 -37.72
CA GLU A 837 9.54 33.07 -38.46
C GLU A 837 8.83 32.62 -39.74
N ALA A 838 7.50 32.48 -39.74
CA ALA A 838 6.74 32.18 -40.95
C ALA A 838 6.87 33.30 -41.98
N VAL A 839 6.74 34.56 -41.55
CA VAL A 839 6.92 35.74 -42.40
C VAL A 839 8.39 35.88 -42.87
N ALA A 840 9.37 35.57 -42.02
CA ALA A 840 10.78 35.55 -42.41
C ALA A 840 11.09 34.42 -43.42
N ARG A 841 10.46 33.24 -43.28
CA ARG A 841 10.53 32.15 -44.26
C ARG A 841 9.85 32.53 -45.58
N ASP A 842 8.68 33.16 -45.54
CA ASP A 842 7.99 33.64 -46.73
C ASP A 842 8.79 34.75 -47.45
N HIS A 843 9.46 35.64 -46.70
CA HIS A 843 10.40 36.61 -47.27
C HIS A 843 11.68 35.96 -47.82
N GLY A 844 12.17 34.88 -47.21
CA GLY A 844 13.29 34.08 -47.73
C GLY A 844 12.95 33.30 -49.00
N ILE A 845 11.72 32.78 -49.10
CA ILE A 845 11.17 32.11 -50.29
C ILE A 845 10.88 33.14 -51.40
N LEU A 846 10.41 34.35 -51.06
CA LEU A 846 10.21 35.46 -52.02
C LEU A 846 11.52 36.10 -52.50
N LEU A 847 12.58 36.11 -51.67
CA LEU A 847 13.94 36.48 -52.10
C LEU A 847 14.60 35.37 -52.96
N GLY A 848 14.11 34.13 -52.88
CA GLY A 848 14.45 33.03 -53.77
C GLY A 848 13.66 32.98 -55.10
N LEU A 849 12.69 33.88 -55.29
CA LEU A 849 11.82 33.95 -56.48
C LEU A 849 12.21 35.08 -57.46
N VAL A 850 13.44 35.58 -57.37
CA VAL A 850 14.07 36.35 -58.46
C VAL A 850 14.88 35.38 -59.32
N PRO A 851 14.50 35.13 -60.59
CA PRO A 851 15.28 34.29 -61.47
C PRO A 851 16.67 34.93 -61.70
N PHE A 852 17.74 34.13 -61.54
CA PHE A 852 19.14 34.45 -61.91
C PHE A 852 20.05 35.25 -60.96
N VAL A 853 19.88 35.17 -59.62
CA VAL A 853 20.94 35.64 -58.68
C VAL A 853 21.42 34.56 -57.67
N GLY A 854 20.64 33.51 -57.38
CA GLY A 854 21.07 32.43 -56.47
C GLY A 854 22.04 31.40 -57.08
N ALA A 855 21.98 31.18 -58.40
CA ALA A 855 22.75 30.12 -59.07
C ALA A 855 24.25 30.45 -59.29
N TYR A 856 24.66 31.71 -59.13
CA TYR A 856 26.07 32.11 -59.29
C TYR A 856 26.86 32.11 -57.97
N GLN A 857 26.17 32.28 -56.82
CA GLN A 857 26.82 32.28 -55.50
C GLN A 857 26.96 30.86 -54.92
N GLU A 858 26.12 29.90 -55.31
CA GLU A 858 26.32 28.48 -54.94
C GLU A 858 27.39 27.78 -55.80
N PHE A 859 27.67 28.26 -57.00
CA PHE A 859 28.78 27.75 -57.84
C PHE A 859 30.16 28.26 -57.39
N ALA A 860 30.22 29.40 -56.68
CA ALA A 860 31.45 29.95 -56.12
C ALA A 860 31.87 29.30 -54.78
N ALA A 861 30.96 28.56 -54.12
CA ALA A 861 31.19 27.95 -52.80
C ALA A 861 31.45 26.42 -52.83
N GLY A 862 31.41 25.78 -54.00
CA GLY A 862 32.05 24.48 -54.23
C GLY A 862 31.63 23.31 -53.32
N ASN A 863 30.34 23.11 -53.03
CA ASN A 863 29.87 21.91 -52.31
C ASN A 863 28.60 21.31 -52.95
N ILE A 864 28.77 20.18 -53.66
CA ILE A 864 27.70 19.38 -54.25
C ILE A 864 27.76 17.98 -53.61
N GLY A 865 26.77 17.62 -52.78
CA GLY A 865 26.67 16.24 -52.27
C GLY A 865 25.73 16.02 -51.08
N SER A 866 24.46 15.71 -51.40
CA SER A 866 23.43 15.03 -50.60
C SER A 866 22.61 15.79 -49.56
N GLY A 867 21.69 16.62 -50.07
CA GLY A 867 20.38 16.89 -49.46
C GLY A 867 19.39 15.72 -49.63
N LEU A 868 19.70 14.55 -49.05
CA LEU A 868 18.75 13.41 -49.00
C LEU A 868 18.82 12.59 -47.68
N PHE A 869 19.24 13.20 -46.56
CA PHE A 869 19.13 12.54 -45.23
C PHE A 869 18.52 13.43 -44.13
N SER A 870 18.08 14.64 -44.48
CA SER A 870 17.46 15.63 -43.59
C SER A 870 15.92 15.66 -43.67
N LEU A 871 15.29 14.58 -44.16
CA LEU A 871 13.82 14.42 -44.18
C LEU A 871 13.33 13.12 -43.52
N ALA A 872 14.22 12.32 -42.94
CA ALA A 872 13.86 11.08 -42.23
C ALA A 872 14.03 11.17 -40.69
N LEU A 873 14.41 12.33 -40.15
CA LEU A 873 14.57 12.56 -38.71
C LEU A 873 13.78 13.77 -38.16
N ASP A 874 12.82 14.29 -38.93
CA ASP A 874 11.94 15.41 -38.54
C ASP A 874 10.45 15.02 -38.38
N VAL A 875 10.13 13.74 -38.17
CA VAL A 875 8.73 13.28 -37.97
C VAL A 875 8.46 12.70 -36.57
N GLY A 876 9.41 12.80 -35.64
CA GLY A 876 9.24 12.31 -34.27
C GLY A 876 9.06 13.41 -33.22
N GLY A 877 8.01 14.25 -33.28
CA GLY A 877 7.66 15.04 -32.09
C GLY A 877 6.87 16.34 -32.21
N VAL A 878 6.41 16.80 -33.38
CA VAL A 878 5.48 17.95 -33.47
C VAL A 878 4.52 17.78 -34.66
N ALA A 879 3.39 17.11 -34.43
CA ALA A 879 2.29 17.06 -35.40
C ALA A 879 0.93 16.73 -34.75
N LEU A 880 0.50 17.51 -33.74
CA LEU A 880 -0.92 17.53 -33.32
C LEU A 880 -1.32 18.92 -32.79
N SER A 881 -1.28 19.93 -33.65
CA SER A 881 -2.22 21.06 -33.59
C SER A 881 -2.14 21.95 -34.83
N ALA A 882 -3.26 22.03 -35.54
CA ALA A 882 -3.70 23.08 -36.47
C ALA A 882 -3.28 23.00 -37.95
N ALA A 883 -4.18 22.44 -38.78
CA ALA A 883 -4.79 23.20 -39.88
C ALA A 883 -6.11 22.52 -40.34
N GLY A 884 -7.21 23.28 -40.42
CA GLY A 884 -8.44 22.85 -41.11
C GLY A 884 -9.76 23.31 -40.51
N ARG A 885 -10.10 24.61 -40.60
CA ARG A 885 -11.50 25.06 -40.52
C ARG A 885 -12.19 24.79 -41.86
N ALA A 886 -13.25 23.99 -41.90
CA ALA A 886 -14.43 24.25 -42.73
C ALA A 886 -15.60 23.32 -42.36
N ARG A 887 -16.76 23.93 -42.11
CA ARG A 887 -18.06 23.29 -41.94
C ARG A 887 -18.47 22.56 -43.22
N SER A 888 -18.69 21.25 -43.18
CA SER A 888 -19.70 20.55 -43.98
C SER A 888 -19.84 19.09 -43.48
N LEU A 889 -21.05 18.54 -43.63
CA LEU A 889 -21.45 17.14 -43.36
C LEU A 889 -21.95 16.79 -41.95
N ILE A 890 -23.18 17.27 -41.73
CA ILE A 890 -24.29 16.54 -41.12
C ILE A 890 -24.41 15.11 -41.69
N ARG A 891 -24.73 14.14 -40.82
CA ARG A 891 -25.11 12.72 -41.04
C ARG A 891 -23.97 11.69 -41.23
N ALA A 892 -23.57 11.07 -40.13
CA ALA A 892 -23.46 9.61 -39.96
C ALA A 892 -22.96 9.33 -38.53
N GLY A 893 -23.80 8.72 -37.70
CA GLY A 893 -23.51 8.47 -36.28
C GLY A 893 -24.75 8.25 -35.41
N ARG A 894 -25.90 7.96 -36.03
CA ARG A 894 -27.05 7.30 -35.38
C ARG A 894 -26.99 5.83 -35.76
N ALA A 895 -26.43 5.00 -34.88
CA ALA A 895 -26.77 3.60 -34.65
C ALA A 895 -25.78 3.05 -33.61
N LEU A 896 -26.29 2.32 -32.61
CA LEU A 896 -25.62 1.84 -31.39
C LEU A 896 -25.46 2.95 -30.32
N ALA A 897 -26.23 3.07 -29.25
CA ALA A 897 -27.04 2.09 -28.54
C ALA A 897 -28.39 2.70 -28.12
N GLN A 898 -29.43 1.89 -28.26
CA GLN A 898 -30.77 2.13 -27.75
C GLN A 898 -30.81 1.91 -26.22
N ALA A 899 -31.70 2.65 -25.56
CA ALA A 899 -31.97 2.67 -24.12
C ALA A 899 -32.70 1.36 -23.65
N PRO A 900 -33.09 1.16 -22.35
CA PRO A 900 -33.76 2.14 -21.51
C PRO A 900 -33.28 2.29 -20.06
N VAL A 901 -33.54 3.49 -19.55
CA VAL A 901 -33.68 3.83 -18.14
C VAL A 901 -35.01 3.27 -17.62
N ALA A 902 -34.95 2.60 -16.47
CA ALA A 902 -36.00 2.47 -15.46
C ALA A 902 -35.25 2.11 -14.15
N GLY A 903 -35.49 2.64 -12.96
CA GLY A 903 -36.45 3.58 -12.41
C GLY A 903 -36.25 3.51 -10.88
N VAL A 904 -36.03 4.66 -10.25
CA VAL A 904 -36.31 5.05 -8.85
C VAL A 904 -36.42 3.92 -7.79
N ILE A 905 -35.50 3.90 -6.82
CA ILE A 905 -35.71 4.02 -5.35
C ILE A 905 -34.32 3.97 -4.68
N ARG A 906 -33.86 5.09 -4.10
CA ARG A 906 -32.88 5.04 -2.99
C ARG A 906 -33.24 6.10 -1.96
N ARG A 907 -34.14 5.70 -1.05
CA ARG A 907 -34.26 6.30 0.28
C ARG A 907 -33.08 5.79 1.12
N LEU A 908 -32.36 6.74 1.71
CA LEU A 908 -31.64 6.69 3.00
C LEU A 908 -30.93 5.38 3.39
N ALA A 909 -29.61 5.35 3.20
CA ALA A 909 -28.66 4.58 4.01
C ALA A 909 -27.32 5.35 4.06
N PRO A 910 -26.67 5.51 5.23
CA PRO A 910 -25.39 6.19 5.33
C PRO A 910 -24.28 5.23 4.89
N THR A 911 -23.99 5.21 3.61
CA THR A 911 -22.71 4.65 3.11
C THR A 911 -21.69 5.76 3.19
N LEU A 912 -20.75 5.65 4.13
CA LEU A 912 -19.51 6.42 4.13
C LEU A 912 -18.85 6.23 2.76
N SER A 913 -18.77 7.32 2.01
CA SER A 913 -17.93 7.39 0.82
C SER A 913 -16.48 7.28 1.25
N PRO A 914 -15.65 6.39 0.69
CA PRO A 914 -14.22 6.63 0.71
C PRO A 914 -14.03 7.97 -0.03
N LEU A 915 -13.37 8.92 0.64
CA LEU A 915 -12.99 10.20 0.07
C LEU A 915 -12.11 9.93 -1.16
N VAL A 916 -12.75 9.90 -2.33
CA VAL A 916 -12.06 9.93 -3.63
C VAL A 916 -11.19 11.19 -3.64
N PRO A 917 -9.87 11.10 -3.84
CA PRO A 917 -9.06 12.28 -4.06
C PRO A 917 -9.50 12.93 -5.36
N LYS A 918 -10.03 14.15 -5.27
CA LYS A 918 -10.38 15.00 -6.42
C LYS A 918 -9.12 15.30 -7.23
N THR A 919 -8.77 14.46 -8.20
CA THR A 919 -7.85 14.82 -9.27
C THR A 919 -8.62 15.67 -10.29
N ALA A 920 -8.55 16.99 -10.15
CA ALA A 920 -9.12 17.92 -11.13
C ALA A 920 -8.27 19.17 -11.28
N TRP A 921 -7.16 19.06 -12.00
CA TRP A 921 -6.61 20.15 -12.82
C TRP A 921 -6.05 19.54 -14.11
N VAL A 922 -6.80 19.68 -15.20
CA VAL A 922 -6.29 19.42 -16.56
C VAL A 922 -5.23 20.47 -16.85
N LYS A 923 -3.96 20.05 -16.88
CA LYS A 923 -2.82 20.80 -17.41
C LYS A 923 -2.46 20.26 -18.80
N PRO A 924 -1.87 21.10 -19.68
CA PRO A 924 -1.57 20.75 -21.07
C PRO A 924 -0.72 19.48 -21.16
N VAL A 925 -0.97 18.70 -22.22
CA VAL A 925 -0.38 17.38 -22.54
C VAL A 925 1.05 17.23 -22.02
N ALA A 926 1.19 16.53 -20.89
CA ALA A 926 2.48 16.19 -20.29
C ALA A 926 3.20 15.17 -21.18
N SER A 927 4.50 15.39 -21.40
CA SER A 927 5.33 14.52 -22.24
C SER A 927 5.75 13.26 -21.48
N PHE A 928 6.20 12.25 -22.22
CA PHE A 928 6.60 10.94 -21.69
C PHE A 928 7.66 10.99 -20.57
N SER A 929 8.53 12.02 -20.54
CA SER A 929 9.51 12.23 -19.47
C SER A 929 8.90 12.64 -18.13
N ASP A 930 7.73 13.29 -18.13
CA ASP A 930 7.06 13.73 -16.91
C ASP A 930 6.28 12.58 -16.22
N LYS A 931 6.05 11.47 -16.95
CA LYS A 931 5.52 10.19 -16.43
C LYS A 931 6.60 9.27 -15.85
N ALA A 932 7.88 9.52 -16.12
CA ALA A 932 8.98 8.66 -15.65
C ALA A 932 9.11 8.63 -14.11
N PHE A 933 8.50 9.60 -13.42
CA PHE A 933 8.39 9.66 -11.96
C PHE A 933 7.04 9.13 -11.45
N ASP A 934 6.31 8.29 -12.20
CA ASP A 934 5.11 7.66 -11.65
C ASP A 934 5.41 6.80 -10.41
N PHE A 935 6.64 6.31 -10.21
CA PHE A 935 7.09 5.72 -8.92
C PHE A 935 6.96 6.69 -7.73
N VAL A 936 7.21 7.99 -7.97
CA VAL A 936 7.04 9.06 -6.97
C VAL A 936 5.55 9.24 -6.68
N ARG A 937 4.68 9.09 -7.69
CA ARG A 937 3.22 9.10 -7.55
C ARG A 937 2.67 7.82 -6.91
N GLU A 938 3.29 6.66 -7.12
CA GLU A 938 3.09 5.44 -6.34
C GLU A 938 3.63 5.58 -4.91
N GLY A 939 4.53 6.55 -4.68
CA GLY A 939 4.90 7.07 -3.37
C GLY A 939 3.75 7.71 -2.58
N VAL A 940 2.54 7.77 -3.15
CA VAL A 940 1.28 7.89 -2.39
C VAL A 940 1.14 6.77 -1.34
N LEU A 941 1.82 5.63 -1.50
CA LEU A 941 1.94 4.61 -0.44
C LEU A 941 2.78 5.07 0.77
N PHE A 942 3.45 6.22 0.73
CA PHE A 942 4.10 6.87 1.89
C PHE A 942 3.22 7.95 2.57
N THR A 943 1.91 7.99 2.28
CA THR A 943 1.01 9.10 2.68
C THR A 943 0.78 9.31 4.17
N SER A 944 1.29 8.49 5.07
CA SER A 944 1.18 8.73 6.52
C SER A 944 2.18 9.79 7.01
N ALA A 945 2.08 11.02 6.51
CA ALA A 945 2.84 12.17 7.02
C ALA A 945 2.35 12.64 8.40
N ALA A 946 1.12 12.28 8.79
CA ALA A 946 0.52 12.78 10.02
C ALA A 946 1.15 12.18 11.28
N LEU A 947 1.57 10.91 11.27
CA LEU A 947 2.12 10.21 12.43
C LEU A 947 3.08 9.12 11.96
N ASN A 948 4.38 9.39 12.05
CA ASN A 948 5.39 8.36 11.84
C ASN A 948 5.55 7.57 13.15
N PRO A 949 5.06 6.32 13.25
CA PRO A 949 5.22 5.52 14.45
C PRO A 949 6.70 5.29 14.79
N PHE A 950 7.62 5.60 13.86
CA PHE A 950 9.07 5.48 14.01
C PHE A 950 9.83 6.71 14.51
N ASP A 951 9.18 7.86 14.73
CA ASP A 951 9.88 9.05 15.26
C ASP A 951 10.23 8.93 16.76
N GLY A 952 9.54 8.06 17.51
CA GLY A 952 9.73 7.92 18.96
C GLY A 952 10.77 6.87 19.41
N TYR A 953 11.36 6.09 18.51
CA TYR A 953 12.34 5.05 18.89
C TYR A 953 13.62 5.59 19.55
N PRO A 954 14.20 6.73 19.12
CA PRO A 954 15.36 7.31 19.82
C PRO A 954 15.07 7.61 21.30
N GLN A 955 13.86 8.05 21.62
CA GLN A 955 13.44 8.32 23.00
C GLN A 955 13.32 7.02 23.81
N MET A 956 12.76 5.95 23.22
CA MET A 956 12.69 4.63 23.86
C MET A 956 14.07 4.02 24.09
N VAL A 957 14.99 4.13 23.13
CA VAL A 957 16.38 3.69 23.27
C VAL A 957 17.07 4.44 24.40
N SER A 958 16.91 5.76 24.48
CA SER A 958 17.43 6.59 25.58
C SER A 958 16.88 6.15 26.95
N ALA A 959 15.59 5.82 27.03
CA ALA A 959 14.98 5.29 28.25
C ALA A 959 15.56 3.92 28.65
N ALA A 960 15.81 3.05 27.67
CA ALA A 960 16.40 1.73 27.89
C ALA A 960 17.86 1.81 28.37
N THR A 961 18.67 2.71 27.79
CA THR A 961 20.05 2.95 28.26
C THR A 961 20.10 3.50 29.68
N LYS A 962 19.02 4.15 30.14
CA LYS A 962 18.84 4.61 31.52
C LYS A 962 18.27 3.53 32.46
N GLY A 963 18.10 2.31 31.99
CA GLY A 963 17.61 1.17 32.79
C GLY A 963 16.10 1.11 33.00
N LEU A 964 15.32 1.97 32.32
CA LEU A 964 13.86 2.04 32.50
C LEU A 964 13.11 0.94 31.72
N VAL A 965 13.72 0.37 30.67
CA VAL A 965 13.10 -0.65 29.79
C VAL A 965 14.16 -1.65 29.28
N LYS A 966 13.87 -2.96 29.27
CA LYS A 966 14.75 -4.01 28.71
C LYS A 966 14.43 -4.28 27.22
N LEU A 967 14.89 -3.41 26.32
CA LEU A 967 14.59 -3.50 24.88
C LEU A 967 14.99 -4.83 24.20
N PRO A 968 16.17 -5.43 24.41
CA PRO A 968 16.55 -6.67 23.71
C PRO A 968 15.56 -7.82 23.96
N ALA A 969 15.10 -7.96 25.21
CA ALA A 969 14.11 -8.96 25.59
C ALA A 969 12.72 -8.70 24.98
N LEU A 970 12.36 -7.44 24.70
CA LEU A 970 11.10 -7.06 24.06
C LEU A 970 11.16 -7.27 22.54
N VAL A 971 12.32 -7.14 21.89
CA VAL A 971 12.48 -7.48 20.47
C VAL A 971 12.37 -9.00 20.25
N ALA A 972 13.01 -9.79 21.12
CA ALA A 972 12.95 -11.25 21.04
C ALA A 972 11.59 -11.84 21.44
N GLY A 973 10.90 -11.24 22.43
CA GLY A 973 9.62 -11.73 22.96
C GLY A 973 8.36 -11.02 22.47
N GLY A 974 8.46 -9.86 21.81
CA GLY A 974 7.32 -9.03 21.42
C GLY A 974 6.46 -8.55 22.60
N ALA A 975 5.21 -8.17 22.31
CA ALA A 975 4.21 -7.72 23.30
C ALA A 975 3.94 -8.76 24.41
N THR A 976 4.19 -10.05 24.15
CA THR A 976 3.95 -11.14 25.11
C THR A 976 4.76 -11.05 26.41
N ARG A 977 5.86 -10.28 26.42
CA ARG A 977 6.70 -10.06 27.62
C ARG A 977 6.38 -8.74 28.36
N LEU A 978 5.41 -7.95 27.92
CA LEU A 978 5.00 -6.70 28.57
C LEU A 978 4.45 -6.92 29.99
N GLY A 979 3.85 -8.10 30.21
CA GLY A 979 3.16 -8.50 31.44
C GLY A 979 3.93 -8.33 32.75
N LYS A 980 5.27 -8.49 32.72
CA LYS A 980 6.10 -8.50 33.94
C LYS A 980 6.88 -7.21 34.19
N SER A 981 7.07 -6.37 33.17
CA SER A 981 7.95 -5.19 33.27
C SER A 981 7.22 -3.86 33.21
N VAL A 982 6.01 -3.78 32.65
CA VAL A 982 5.31 -2.49 32.42
C VAL A 982 3.77 -2.61 32.56
N PRO A 983 3.23 -2.68 33.79
CA PRO A 983 1.80 -2.98 34.03
C PRO A 983 0.81 -1.97 33.41
N HIS A 984 1.19 -0.69 33.30
CA HIS A 984 0.32 0.34 32.73
C HIS A 984 0.08 0.15 31.22
N LEU A 985 1.00 -0.49 30.50
CA LEU A 985 0.81 -0.83 29.08
C LEU A 985 -0.20 -1.96 28.90
N ILE A 986 -0.26 -2.92 29.83
CA ILE A 986 -1.28 -3.98 29.84
C ILE A 986 -2.67 -3.36 29.97
N THR A 987 -2.82 -2.37 30.85
CA THR A 987 -4.10 -1.66 31.01
C THR A 987 -4.50 -0.90 29.74
N ALA A 988 -3.54 -0.27 29.06
CA ALA A 988 -3.81 0.45 27.81
C ALA A 988 -4.17 -0.51 26.67
N GLU A 989 -3.44 -1.62 26.56
CA GLU A 989 -3.71 -2.72 25.65
C GLU A 989 -5.12 -3.30 25.85
N GLU A 990 -5.47 -3.62 27.10
CA GLU A 990 -6.78 -4.20 27.44
C GLU A 990 -7.92 -3.21 27.18
N LYS A 991 -7.72 -1.91 27.46
CA LYS A 991 -8.70 -0.87 27.10
C LYS A 991 -8.92 -0.79 25.59
N MET A 992 -7.85 -0.79 24.80
CA MET A 992 -7.92 -0.78 23.33
C MET A 992 -8.60 -2.05 22.81
N ARG A 993 -8.27 -3.22 23.38
CA ARG A 993 -8.88 -4.52 23.07
C ARG A 993 -10.37 -4.53 23.33
N CYS A 994 -10.80 -4.12 24.52
CA CYS A 994 -12.22 -4.02 24.87
C CYS A 994 -12.98 -3.07 23.94
N TYR A 995 -12.43 -1.89 23.68
CA TYR A 995 -13.02 -0.89 22.78
C TYR A 995 -13.25 -1.43 21.37
N LEU A 996 -12.24 -2.08 20.78
CA LEU A 996 -12.32 -2.61 19.41
C LEU A 996 -13.13 -3.90 19.32
N MET A 997 -13.13 -4.75 20.37
CA MET A 997 -14.03 -5.91 20.44
C MET A 997 -15.50 -5.49 20.50
N ALA A 998 -15.83 -4.48 21.30
CA ALA A 998 -17.16 -3.91 21.32
C ALA A 998 -17.56 -3.34 19.94
N ALA A 999 -16.65 -2.63 19.26
CA ALA A 999 -16.85 -2.16 17.89
C ALA A 999 -17.10 -3.29 16.88
N ALA A 1000 -16.57 -4.49 17.13
CA ALA A 1000 -16.81 -5.68 16.32
C ALA A 1000 -18.08 -6.47 16.74
N GLY A 1001 -18.89 -5.93 17.66
CA GLY A 1001 -20.08 -6.58 18.21
C GLY A 1001 -19.77 -7.81 19.07
N GLN A 1002 -18.62 -7.82 19.72
CA GLN A 1002 -18.24 -8.86 20.68
C GLN A 1002 -18.44 -8.34 22.10
N ALA A 1003 -19.35 -8.97 22.84
CA ALA A 1003 -19.54 -8.68 24.26
C ALA A 1003 -18.41 -9.32 25.08
N ALA A 1004 -17.84 -8.56 26.03
CA ALA A 1004 -16.96 -9.14 27.02
C ALA A 1004 -17.76 -10.16 27.86
N PRO A 1005 -17.27 -11.39 28.08
CA PRO A 1005 -17.99 -12.35 28.90
C PRO A 1005 -18.08 -11.88 30.36
N SER A 1006 -19.21 -12.11 31.03
CA SER A 1006 -19.31 -11.89 32.47
C SER A 1006 -18.34 -12.84 33.19
N ARG A 1007 -17.57 -12.34 34.16
CA ARG A 1007 -16.60 -13.17 34.91
C ARG A 1007 -17.38 -14.05 35.90
N PRO A 1008 -17.45 -15.39 35.74
CA PRO A 1008 -18.03 -16.25 36.76
C PRO A 1008 -17.21 -16.16 38.06
N PRO A 1009 -17.81 -16.42 39.23
CA PRO A 1009 -17.07 -16.51 40.48
C PRO A 1009 -15.97 -17.57 40.36
N ALA A 1010 -14.79 -17.28 40.92
CA ALA A 1010 -13.66 -18.20 40.90
C ALA A 1010 -14.03 -19.52 41.58
N ALA A 1011 -14.26 -20.56 40.78
CA ALA A 1011 -14.35 -21.93 41.27
C ALA A 1011 -12.95 -22.57 41.22
N GLY A 1012 -12.69 -23.53 42.11
CA GLY A 1012 -11.46 -24.33 42.14
C GLY A 1012 -10.37 -23.87 43.10
N VAL A 1013 -9.25 -24.59 43.08
CA VAL A 1013 -8.11 -24.41 43.98
C VAL A 1013 -7.04 -23.58 43.28
N ALA A 1014 -6.56 -22.52 43.94
CA ALA A 1014 -5.44 -21.74 43.45
C ALA A 1014 -4.13 -22.53 43.60
N GLY A 1015 -3.28 -22.47 42.60
CA GLY A 1015 -1.99 -23.13 42.59
C GLY A 1015 -1.09 -22.56 41.51
N THR A 1016 0.09 -23.16 41.37
CA THR A 1016 1.04 -22.85 40.32
C THR A 1016 1.26 -24.08 39.44
N SER A 1017 1.37 -23.87 38.13
CA SER A 1017 1.75 -24.91 37.16
C SER A 1017 2.73 -24.29 36.19
N GLN A 1018 3.90 -24.92 36.03
CA GLN A 1018 4.99 -24.41 35.18
C GLN A 1018 5.38 -22.94 35.48
N GLY A 1019 5.27 -22.52 36.74
CA GLY A 1019 5.59 -21.15 37.17
C GLY A 1019 4.53 -20.09 36.82
N ILE A 1020 3.32 -20.50 36.44
CA ILE A 1020 2.17 -19.62 36.20
C ILE A 1020 1.09 -19.89 37.25
N ASP A 1021 0.47 -18.83 37.77
CA ASP A 1021 -0.68 -18.93 38.68
C ASP A 1021 -1.93 -19.40 37.94
N VAL A 1022 -2.58 -20.44 38.44
CA VAL A 1022 -3.73 -21.09 37.81
C VAL A 1022 -4.75 -21.52 38.86
N HIS A 1023 -6.04 -21.31 38.58
CA HIS A 1023 -7.12 -21.97 39.29
C HIS A 1023 -7.41 -23.32 38.62
N ALA A 1024 -7.41 -24.39 39.40
CA ALA A 1024 -7.57 -25.74 38.90
C ALA A 1024 -8.61 -26.56 39.69
N THR A 1025 -9.13 -27.60 39.08
CA THR A 1025 -9.95 -28.62 39.75
C THR A 1025 -9.36 -30.01 39.54
N GLY A 1026 -9.58 -30.90 40.50
CA GLY A 1026 -9.25 -32.31 40.37
C GLY A 1026 -10.35 -33.06 39.64
N ASN A 1027 -10.00 -33.85 38.62
CA ASN A 1027 -10.88 -34.85 38.02
C ASN A 1027 -10.07 -36.12 37.72
N ASN A 1028 -10.58 -37.30 38.11
CA ASN A 1028 -9.95 -38.61 37.88
C ASN A 1028 -8.45 -38.67 38.23
N GLY A 1029 -8.06 -38.10 39.37
CA GLY A 1029 -6.67 -38.11 39.85
C GLY A 1029 -5.73 -37.12 39.14
N ARG A 1030 -6.25 -36.23 38.29
CA ARG A 1030 -5.49 -35.21 37.54
C ARG A 1030 -6.03 -33.81 37.79
N TRP A 1031 -5.16 -32.81 37.68
CA TRP A 1031 -5.53 -31.41 37.81
C TRP A 1031 -5.78 -30.78 36.45
N TYR A 1032 -6.87 -30.04 36.31
CA TYR A 1032 -7.26 -29.35 35.08
C TYR A 1032 -7.50 -27.87 35.36
N ALA A 1033 -7.05 -27.02 34.45
CA ALA A 1033 -7.27 -25.58 34.56
C ALA A 1033 -8.75 -25.24 34.45
N ILE A 1034 -9.17 -24.18 35.12
CA ILE A 1034 -10.52 -23.65 35.03
C ILE A 1034 -10.49 -22.43 34.12
N ASP A 1035 -11.33 -22.46 33.08
CA ASP A 1035 -11.47 -21.35 32.17
C ASP A 1035 -12.09 -20.17 32.93
N PRO A 1036 -11.40 -19.03 33.02
CA PRO A 1036 -11.89 -17.87 33.78
C PRO A 1036 -13.14 -17.24 33.18
N ARG A 1037 -13.51 -17.58 31.93
CA ARG A 1037 -14.72 -17.10 31.26
C ARG A 1037 -15.92 -18.01 31.49
N SER A 1038 -15.74 -19.33 31.38
CA SER A 1038 -16.86 -20.28 31.54
C SER A 1038 -17.00 -20.84 32.96
N GLY A 1039 -15.97 -20.69 33.80
CA GLY A 1039 -15.89 -21.30 35.13
C GLY A 1039 -15.82 -22.83 35.07
N ARG A 1040 -15.54 -23.40 33.90
CA ARG A 1040 -15.49 -24.85 33.66
C ARG A 1040 -14.06 -25.33 33.50
N PRO A 1041 -13.77 -26.58 33.87
CA PRO A 1041 -12.45 -27.13 33.61
C PRO A 1041 -12.22 -27.36 32.11
N PHE A 1042 -10.98 -27.20 31.66
CA PHE A 1042 -10.59 -27.35 30.26
C PHE A 1042 -9.11 -27.73 30.12
N GLY A 1043 -8.69 -28.11 28.92
CA GLY A 1043 -7.28 -28.35 28.62
C GLY A 1043 -6.78 -29.78 28.85
N THR A 1044 -5.49 -29.98 28.63
CA THR A 1044 -4.76 -31.17 29.07
C THR A 1044 -4.41 -31.08 30.57
N PRO A 1045 -4.03 -32.20 31.21
CA PRO A 1045 -3.68 -32.20 32.63
C PRO A 1045 -2.52 -31.24 32.95
N LEU A 1046 -2.68 -30.47 34.03
CA LEU A 1046 -1.65 -29.58 34.56
C LEU A 1046 -0.51 -30.40 35.20
N SER A 1047 0.55 -30.62 34.42
CA SER A 1047 1.74 -31.33 34.87
C SER A 1047 2.46 -30.55 35.97
N GLY A 1048 2.62 -31.18 37.14
CA GLY A 1048 3.34 -30.58 38.28
C GLY A 1048 2.59 -29.45 38.99
N PHE A 1049 1.26 -29.43 38.93
CA PHE A 1049 0.44 -28.46 39.66
C PHE A 1049 0.70 -28.53 41.18
N GLN A 1050 1.06 -27.38 41.76
CA GLN A 1050 1.28 -27.21 43.19
C GLN A 1050 0.23 -26.26 43.76
N GLN A 1051 -0.61 -26.76 44.67
CA GLN A 1051 -1.60 -25.93 45.34
C GLN A 1051 -0.92 -24.85 46.19
N VAL A 1052 -1.46 -23.63 46.18
CA VAL A 1052 -1.10 -22.60 47.16
C VAL A 1052 -1.67 -23.06 48.50
N ARG A 1053 -0.80 -23.23 49.51
CA ARG A 1053 -1.19 -23.61 50.87
C ARG A 1053 -1.93 -22.51 51.60
#